data_AF-A0A1F7VC19-F1
#
_entry.id   AF-A0A1F7VC19-F1
#
_cell.length_a   1.000
_cell.length_b   1.000
_cell.length_c   1.000
_cell.angle_alpha   90.00
_cell.angle_beta   90.00
_cell.angle_gamma   90.00
#
_symmetry.space_group_name_H-M   'P 1'
#
loop_
_entity.id
_entity.type
_entity.pdbx_description
1 polymer ?
#
loop_
_entity_poly.entity_id
_entity_poly.type
_entity_poly.pdbx_seq_one_letter_code
_entity_poly.pdbx_strand_id
1 'polypeptide(L)'
;MIKTFSHINECYIKVFVIVAVLFIGMGTFFIASSAYAADCPTVMIENAVYHLDPCSMNAEMTDGEGDQPFEVRIIQEGGTLYNYAVYGYGEGFPTYAIVGSSSGGVQGDAWTLKFDFNDDALQSEGSQAKIYSGYLPIRIWHGNWNGSYEELWLNITLTVQPGSAPPQSNVDQSPHLPAPLQNPVINPGSVSKQDAYKAVVQVKTYILNDDSELSPVSQGSGVVISANGVVLTNYHVIDSEDEFDNTSAEAGYQICIPETVSRAPDCSYVAQLIAYNKDVDIALLKIKTIPGLSALSAFPYLTLAQADAMHVNDELTILGYPSIGDDTVTITKGIVSGMLDKYGTSWIKTDAVVSFGNSGGAAIDAQGTLVGITSSAHADLLGSLGYVINAASVNLWVNQNMQGAPQPSALLPRITDFTRTKKGLSMVNVFVNPNPPFTIAKDPSWDFTYVGENAFFIDKGSDDEGGSVQVSVMQLPYVATAANAVPAFKRAVAQLGLHALIDITADTSVTINGQSGKKLTVSSMGQTFIKYIIPHREYLIMLEIDYGKSDKDKATVDAAVNSLTLLPFSESFKTLPQYSQQTPAFTVLTGNGWQMRTVHNKSAPLQFLSQDIPAAYGGMGIVKTDESTKGLSNDQWLEKQLQSVKEANQLGKLIDLSLEVIQSQAHYRLNNELKDAVMFEIVTKSVSTGKVISRDMDYYIPTGDFYLSPGLTVHSNDAELYSKAKQSFQNMLQSLTLKVSKGSGSASAESSEVGAVKNQNLYQRLKGQILLKVESHGEAYYVHPTNGRTYYLGKPEDAYAVMREQSIGIRNADLEKIPIGLRELSGSDQDGDGLSDSFEDAVGTDKTLKDTDGDGYDDGTELASGYNPRGSGKAVTNASFAKMQRGKIFLHVESHGEAWYVNPSDNKRYFLGRAADAYTIMRALGLGISNKDFDALN
;
A
#
# COMPACT_ATOMS: atom_id res chain seq x y z
N MET A 1 21.16 -2.11 -0.85
CA MET A 1 21.02 -1.70 -2.27
C MET A 1 19.80 -0.81 -2.53
N ILE A 2 18.66 -1.03 -1.85
CA ILE A 2 17.41 -0.24 -2.02
C ILE A 2 17.50 1.21 -1.48
N LYS A 3 18.37 1.50 -0.49
CA LYS A 3 18.46 2.82 0.16
C LYS A 3 19.26 3.91 -0.58
N THR A 4 19.91 3.61 -1.70
CA THR A 4 20.89 4.54 -2.33
C THR A 4 20.39 5.23 -3.61
N PHE A 5 19.14 5.00 -4.03
CA PHE A 5 18.65 5.43 -5.37
C PHE A 5 17.52 6.48 -5.38
N SER A 6 17.23 7.15 -4.24
CA SER A 6 16.04 7.99 -4.05
C SER A 6 16.05 9.40 -4.68
N HIS A 7 16.87 9.67 -5.71
CA HIS A 7 16.96 11.00 -6.32
C HIS A 7 16.75 11.06 -7.84
N ILE A 8 16.23 9.99 -8.45
CA ILE A 8 15.92 9.97 -9.88
C ILE A 8 14.40 9.99 -10.06
N ASN A 9 13.89 11.07 -10.66
CA ASN A 9 12.48 11.39 -10.88
C ASN A 9 11.61 10.18 -11.30
N GLU A 10 10.36 10.19 -10.79
CA GLU A 10 9.28 9.20 -10.99
C GLU A 10 8.92 8.88 -12.45
N CYS A 11 9.45 9.60 -13.44
CA CYS A 11 9.17 9.33 -14.86
C CYS A 11 9.95 8.14 -15.45
N TYR A 12 11.08 7.70 -14.86
CA TYR A 12 11.96 6.74 -15.56
C TYR A 12 12.45 5.52 -14.76
N ILE A 13 12.15 5.42 -13.45
CA ILE A 13 12.49 4.22 -12.67
C ILE A 13 11.24 3.63 -12.02
N LYS A 14 10.39 3.00 -12.85
CA LYS A 14 9.35 2.04 -12.38
C LYS A 14 9.83 0.58 -12.37
N VAL A 15 11.08 0.29 -12.75
CA VAL A 15 11.49 -1.09 -13.06
C VAL A 15 11.74 -1.97 -11.81
N PHE A 16 12.12 -1.41 -10.65
CA PHE A 16 12.54 -2.25 -9.52
C PHE A 16 11.46 -2.52 -8.46
N VAL A 17 10.45 -1.67 -8.32
CA VAL A 17 9.36 -1.89 -7.34
C VAL A 17 8.26 -2.80 -7.90
N ILE A 18 8.16 -2.92 -9.22
CA ILE A 18 7.13 -3.73 -9.90
C ILE A 18 7.43 -5.23 -9.86
N VAL A 19 8.65 -5.66 -9.50
CA VAL A 19 8.96 -7.08 -9.29
C VAL A 19 8.12 -7.70 -8.15
N ALA A 20 7.67 -6.89 -7.17
CA ALA A 20 6.74 -7.35 -6.14
C ALA A 20 5.27 -7.35 -6.59
N VAL A 21 4.86 -6.39 -7.44
CA VAL A 21 3.50 -6.31 -8.00
C VAL A 21 3.28 -7.36 -9.10
N LEU A 22 4.36 -7.82 -9.74
CA LEU A 22 4.38 -8.93 -10.70
C LEU A 22 3.82 -10.23 -10.10
N PHE A 23 3.89 -10.45 -8.79
CA PHE A 23 3.30 -11.63 -8.14
C PHE A 23 1.78 -11.57 -7.95
N ILE A 24 1.15 -10.40 -8.10
CA ILE A 24 -0.30 -10.23 -7.91
C ILE A 24 -1.03 -10.14 -9.28
N GLY A 25 -0.37 -9.60 -10.31
CA GLY A 25 -0.95 -9.42 -11.65
C GLY A 25 -0.64 -10.52 -12.66
N MET A 26 0.52 -11.18 -12.56
CA MET A 26 0.86 -12.40 -13.29
C MET A 26 0.85 -13.53 -12.26
N GLY A 27 -0.07 -14.49 -12.41
CA GLY A 27 -0.23 -15.57 -11.45
C GLY A 27 1.10 -16.25 -11.11
N THR A 28 1.25 -16.63 -9.85
CA THR A 28 2.29 -17.55 -9.37
C THR A 28 2.24 -18.83 -10.19
N PHE A 29 3.09 -18.96 -11.20
CA PHE A 29 3.38 -20.24 -11.83
C PHE A 29 4.43 -20.97 -10.98
N PHE A 30 4.03 -22.06 -10.33
CA PHE A 30 4.96 -23.02 -9.78
C PHE A 30 5.79 -23.63 -10.92
N ILE A 31 7.11 -23.61 -10.77
CA ILE A 31 8.06 -24.14 -11.74
C ILE A 31 8.06 -25.67 -11.60
N ALA A 32 7.45 -26.38 -12.55
CA ALA A 32 7.68 -27.81 -12.74
C ALA A 32 8.71 -28.02 -13.85
N SER A 33 9.98 -28.27 -13.49
CA SER A 33 11.01 -28.68 -14.46
C SER A 33 10.93 -30.18 -14.74
N SER A 34 10.68 -30.56 -15.99
CA SER A 34 10.71 -31.96 -16.45
C SER A 34 12.14 -32.47 -16.67
N ALA A 35 12.47 -33.55 -15.97
CA ALA A 35 13.43 -34.64 -16.24
C ALA A 35 14.55 -34.44 -17.29
N TYR A 36 15.80 -34.38 -16.80
CA TYR A 36 16.99 -34.93 -17.45
C TYR A 36 17.62 -35.98 -16.51
N ALA A 37 17.80 -37.22 -16.98
CA ALA A 37 18.76 -38.20 -16.42
C ALA A 37 19.89 -38.33 -17.46
N ALA A 38 21.18 -38.52 -17.15
CA ALA A 38 21.73 -39.42 -16.15
C ALA A 38 23.22 -39.12 -15.83
N ASP A 39 23.62 -37.86 -15.69
CA ASP A 39 24.92 -37.49 -15.12
C ASP A 39 24.69 -36.67 -13.85
N CYS A 40 25.37 -37.02 -12.76
CA CYS A 40 25.28 -36.23 -11.53
C CYS A 40 25.84 -34.82 -11.81
N PRO A 41 25.06 -33.76 -11.56
CA PRO A 41 25.49 -32.40 -11.86
C PRO A 41 26.82 -32.12 -11.16
N THR A 42 27.82 -31.71 -11.95
CA THR A 42 29.13 -31.29 -11.45
C THR A 42 29.14 -29.79 -11.31
N VAL A 43 29.77 -29.29 -10.25
CA VAL A 43 30.01 -27.87 -10.08
C VAL A 43 31.52 -27.62 -10.02
N MET A 44 31.97 -26.69 -10.86
CA MET A 44 33.36 -26.25 -10.93
C MET A 44 33.54 -25.07 -10.00
N ILE A 45 34.43 -25.22 -9.02
CA ILE A 45 34.74 -24.15 -8.07
C ILE A 45 36.24 -23.90 -8.09
N GLU A 46 36.63 -22.69 -8.53
CA GLU A 46 38.01 -22.32 -8.82
C GLU A 46 38.69 -23.33 -9.77
N ASN A 47 39.52 -24.24 -9.24
CA ASN A 47 40.24 -25.29 -9.98
C ASN A 47 39.85 -26.72 -9.51
N ALA A 48 38.70 -26.88 -8.86
CA ALA A 48 38.23 -28.13 -8.27
C ALA A 48 36.85 -28.50 -8.80
N VAL A 49 36.63 -29.80 -9.06
CA VAL A 49 35.32 -30.33 -9.51
C VAL A 49 34.63 -31.01 -8.33
N TYR A 50 33.35 -30.70 -8.10
CA TYR A 50 32.52 -31.32 -7.07
C TYR A 50 31.33 -32.04 -7.69
N HIS A 51 31.01 -33.24 -7.19
CA HIS A 51 29.79 -33.98 -7.55
C HIS A 51 29.31 -34.89 -6.41
N LEU A 52 28.05 -35.31 -6.46
CA LEU A 52 27.46 -36.24 -5.49
C LEU A 52 27.56 -37.70 -5.95
N ASP A 53 27.83 -38.61 -4.99
CA ASP A 53 27.78 -40.06 -5.19
C ASP A 53 27.03 -40.76 -4.03
N PRO A 54 25.75 -41.16 -4.22
CA PRO A 54 24.92 -40.95 -5.40
C PRO A 54 24.25 -39.56 -5.41
N CYS A 55 23.91 -39.02 -6.60
CA CYS A 55 23.09 -37.80 -6.74
C CYS A 55 21.57 -38.06 -6.71
N SER A 56 21.16 -39.32 -6.51
CA SER A 56 19.78 -39.70 -6.25
C SER A 56 19.71 -40.83 -5.23
N MET A 57 18.77 -40.78 -4.29
CA MET A 57 18.64 -41.82 -3.26
C MET A 57 17.20 -42.10 -2.84
N ASN A 58 16.97 -43.31 -2.35
CA ASN A 58 15.74 -43.69 -1.66
C ASN A 58 16.07 -43.96 -0.18
N ALA A 59 15.26 -43.42 0.72
CA ALA A 59 15.40 -43.60 2.17
C ALA A 59 14.07 -44.01 2.82
N GLU A 60 14.15 -44.56 4.03
CA GLU A 60 13.00 -44.90 4.85
C GLU A 60 13.25 -44.46 6.30
N MET A 61 12.21 -43.98 6.98
CA MET A 61 12.21 -43.69 8.43
C MET A 61 10.87 -44.08 9.06
N THR A 62 10.80 -44.13 10.38
CA THR A 62 9.58 -44.46 11.14
C THR A 62 9.15 -43.26 11.98
N ASP A 63 7.91 -42.82 11.79
CA ASP A 63 7.28 -41.70 12.49
C ASP A 63 7.22 -41.95 14.01
N GLY A 64 7.81 -41.05 14.80
CA GLY A 64 7.80 -41.08 16.27
C GLY A 64 8.97 -41.82 16.91
N GLU A 65 10.01 -42.20 16.15
CA GLU A 65 11.26 -42.77 16.68
C GLU A 65 12.39 -41.72 16.86
N GLY A 66 12.09 -40.44 16.67
CA GLY A 66 13.05 -39.33 16.74
C GLY A 66 13.93 -39.23 15.50
N ASP A 67 14.68 -38.12 15.41
CA ASP A 67 15.46 -37.76 14.23
C ASP A 67 16.39 -38.90 13.76
N GLN A 68 16.29 -39.26 12.48
CA GLN A 68 17.02 -40.40 11.90
C GLN A 68 18.19 -39.94 11.04
N PRO A 69 19.43 -40.40 11.30
CA PRO A 69 20.61 -39.99 10.53
C PRO A 69 20.66 -40.65 9.15
N PHE A 70 21.09 -39.89 8.14
CA PHE A 70 21.38 -40.41 6.81
C PHE A 70 22.70 -39.84 6.24
N GLU A 71 23.32 -40.57 5.29
CA GLU A 71 24.63 -40.24 4.72
C GLU A 71 24.61 -40.15 3.18
N VAL A 72 25.23 -39.10 2.62
CA VAL A 72 25.50 -38.96 1.16
C VAL A 72 26.92 -38.47 0.93
N ARG A 73 27.60 -38.87 -0.15
CA ARG A 73 29.00 -38.48 -0.38
C ARG A 73 29.13 -37.34 -1.39
N ILE A 74 29.97 -36.35 -1.07
CA ILE A 74 30.52 -35.39 -2.04
C ILE A 74 31.91 -35.88 -2.46
N ILE A 75 32.11 -36.10 -3.76
CA ILE A 75 33.42 -36.38 -4.33
C ILE A 75 34.03 -35.07 -4.84
N GLN A 76 35.29 -34.84 -4.48
CA GLN A 76 36.04 -33.63 -4.81
C GLN A 76 37.30 -34.01 -5.58
N GLU A 77 37.51 -33.39 -6.74
CA GLU A 77 38.72 -33.55 -7.55
C GLU A 77 39.52 -32.23 -7.57
N GLY A 78 40.54 -32.13 -6.69
CA GLY A 78 41.41 -30.95 -6.51
C GLY A 78 40.88 -29.92 -5.49
N GLY A 79 41.75 -29.05 -4.93
CA GLY A 79 41.36 -27.92 -4.05
C GLY A 79 41.20 -28.22 -2.54
N THR A 80 40.53 -27.34 -1.79
CA THR A 80 40.21 -27.49 -0.34
C THR A 80 38.71 -27.19 -0.12
N LEU A 81 38.00 -28.04 0.64
CA LEU A 81 36.56 -27.87 0.92
C LEU A 81 36.30 -26.82 2.01
N TYR A 82 35.17 -26.11 1.89
CA TYR A 82 34.63 -25.13 2.83
C TYR A 82 33.27 -25.60 3.43
N ASN A 83 32.65 -24.80 4.32
CA ASN A 83 31.41 -25.13 5.03
C ASN A 83 30.21 -25.43 4.10
N TYR A 84 29.29 -26.32 4.51
CA TYR A 84 28.09 -26.66 3.75
C TYR A 84 26.80 -26.69 4.58
N ALA A 85 25.64 -26.53 3.92
CA ALA A 85 24.31 -26.65 4.53
C ALA A 85 23.32 -27.34 3.57
N VAL A 86 22.40 -28.16 4.10
CA VAL A 86 21.40 -28.92 3.32
C VAL A 86 19.99 -28.40 3.61
N TYR A 87 19.24 -28.12 2.56
CA TYR A 87 17.87 -27.60 2.65
C TYR A 87 16.90 -28.54 1.93
N GLY A 88 15.63 -28.61 2.39
CA GLY A 88 14.59 -29.44 1.77
C GLY A 88 13.71 -28.68 0.78
N TYR A 89 13.56 -29.19 -0.46
CA TYR A 89 12.61 -28.70 -1.47
C TYR A 89 11.92 -29.89 -2.18
N GLY A 90 10.60 -29.84 -2.40
CA GLY A 90 9.86 -30.85 -3.17
C GLY A 90 8.50 -31.24 -2.60
N GLU A 91 7.82 -32.17 -3.26
CA GLU A 91 6.47 -32.62 -2.91
C GLU A 91 6.48 -33.35 -1.55
N GLY A 92 5.68 -32.84 -0.62
CA GLY A 92 5.56 -33.36 0.74
C GLY A 92 6.56 -32.76 1.75
N PHE A 93 7.74 -32.26 1.33
CA PHE A 93 8.71 -31.66 2.26
C PHE A 93 8.25 -30.27 2.73
N PRO A 94 8.31 -29.94 4.04
CA PRO A 94 8.02 -28.59 4.52
C PRO A 94 9.03 -27.60 3.96
N THR A 95 8.55 -26.51 3.36
CA THR A 95 9.41 -25.56 2.62
C THR A 95 10.38 -24.84 3.57
N TYR A 96 11.69 -24.92 3.27
CA TYR A 96 12.80 -24.29 4.02
C TYR A 96 13.20 -24.90 5.37
N ALA A 97 12.81 -26.14 5.70
CA ALA A 97 13.39 -26.83 6.86
C ALA A 97 14.88 -27.17 6.60
N ILE A 98 15.76 -26.86 7.56
CA ILE A 98 17.14 -27.40 7.58
C ILE A 98 17.02 -28.87 7.95
N VAL A 99 17.31 -29.74 7.00
CA VAL A 99 17.29 -31.20 7.21
C VAL A 99 18.64 -31.70 7.76
N GLY A 100 19.60 -30.79 7.98
CA GLY A 100 20.81 -30.98 8.79
C GLY A 100 21.97 -30.05 8.38
N SER A 101 22.93 -29.85 9.30
CA SER A 101 24.14 -29.04 9.06
C SER A 101 25.33 -29.60 9.84
N SER A 102 26.56 -29.46 9.32
CA SER A 102 27.78 -29.79 10.07
C SER A 102 28.91 -28.82 9.77
N SER A 103 29.83 -28.64 10.72
CA SER A 103 31.05 -27.83 10.56
C SER A 103 32.27 -28.56 11.11
N GLY A 104 33.31 -28.74 10.28
CA GLY A 104 34.60 -29.29 10.73
C GLY A 104 35.43 -29.84 9.56
N GLY A 105 36.65 -29.35 9.37
CA GLY A 105 37.53 -29.74 8.26
C GLY A 105 38.57 -30.82 8.62
N VAL A 106 38.85 -31.75 7.68
CA VAL A 106 40.08 -32.58 7.58
C VAL A 106 40.31 -33.00 6.09
N GLN A 107 41.58 -33.24 5.72
CA GLN A 107 42.15 -33.61 4.40
C GLN A 107 41.71 -34.99 3.83
N GLY A 108 41.32 -35.02 2.54
CA GLY A 108 41.15 -36.22 1.69
C GLY A 108 40.30 -35.96 0.42
N ASP A 109 40.30 -36.91 -0.54
CA ASP A 109 39.68 -36.76 -1.88
C ASP A 109 38.17 -37.13 -1.94
N ALA A 110 37.55 -37.52 -0.82
CA ALA A 110 36.11 -37.86 -0.76
C ALA A 110 35.50 -37.54 0.61
N TRP A 111 34.33 -36.91 0.63
CA TRP A 111 33.58 -36.49 1.82
C TRP A 111 32.28 -37.29 1.96
N THR A 112 31.92 -37.66 3.19
CA THR A 112 30.58 -38.18 3.54
C THR A 112 29.86 -37.13 4.37
N LEU A 113 28.77 -36.56 3.85
CA LEU A 113 27.87 -35.68 4.59
C LEU A 113 26.95 -36.54 5.45
N LYS A 114 26.76 -36.13 6.71
CA LYS A 114 25.73 -36.69 7.60
C LYS A 114 24.72 -35.60 7.95
N PHE A 115 23.44 -35.92 7.91
CA PHE A 115 22.34 -35.05 8.32
C PHE A 115 21.16 -35.88 8.82
N ASP A 116 20.28 -35.29 9.63
CA ASP A 116 19.21 -36.00 10.33
C ASP A 116 17.82 -35.58 9.80
N PHE A 117 17.00 -36.54 9.36
CA PHE A 117 15.61 -36.23 9.02
C PHE A 117 14.83 -35.91 10.29
N ASN A 118 14.28 -34.69 10.35
CA ASN A 118 13.51 -34.21 11.48
C ASN A 118 12.16 -34.92 11.57
N ASP A 119 11.98 -35.72 12.61
CA ASP A 119 10.79 -36.56 12.82
C ASP A 119 9.53 -35.70 13.13
N ASP A 120 9.71 -34.57 13.83
CA ASP A 120 8.60 -33.64 14.14
C ASP A 120 8.02 -32.98 12.88
N ALA A 121 8.83 -32.85 11.83
CA ALA A 121 8.48 -32.20 10.56
C ALA A 121 8.06 -33.19 9.45
N LEU A 122 8.43 -34.48 9.57
CA LEU A 122 8.24 -35.51 8.54
C LEU A 122 7.41 -36.68 9.10
N GLN A 123 6.09 -36.55 9.03
CA GLN A 123 5.14 -37.50 9.64
C GLN A 123 4.51 -38.47 8.61
N SER A 124 4.01 -39.61 9.09
CA SER A 124 3.17 -40.53 8.32
C SER A 124 1.73 -40.00 8.20
N GLU A 125 0.92 -40.56 7.30
CA GLU A 125 -0.50 -40.18 7.16
C GLU A 125 -1.39 -41.11 7.99
N GLY A 126 -1.41 -40.86 9.30
CA GLY A 126 -2.15 -41.68 10.26
C GLY A 126 -1.57 -43.09 10.38
N SER A 127 -2.25 -44.11 9.84
CA SER A 127 -1.75 -45.51 9.83
C SER A 127 -1.18 -45.92 8.47
N GLN A 128 -0.96 -44.98 7.55
CA GLN A 128 -0.41 -45.24 6.22
C GLN A 128 0.93 -44.53 6.04
N ALA A 129 1.85 -45.20 5.34
CA ALA A 129 3.15 -44.62 5.04
C ALA A 129 3.00 -43.43 4.07
N LYS A 130 3.77 -42.37 4.30
CA LYS A 130 3.77 -41.17 3.44
C LYS A 130 5.10 -41.08 2.69
N ILE A 131 5.04 -40.80 1.40
CA ILE A 131 6.22 -40.66 0.54
C ILE A 131 6.48 -39.17 0.31
N TYR A 132 7.71 -38.75 0.58
CA TYR A 132 8.24 -37.41 0.34
C TYR A 132 9.21 -37.51 -0.84
N SER A 133 8.97 -36.76 -1.91
CA SER A 133 9.81 -36.83 -3.12
C SER A 133 10.25 -35.43 -3.54
N GLY A 134 11.55 -35.22 -3.72
CA GLY A 134 12.07 -33.88 -3.94
C GLY A 134 13.55 -33.79 -4.23
N TYR A 135 14.05 -32.56 -4.19
CA TYR A 135 15.45 -32.19 -4.39
C TYR A 135 15.98 -31.53 -3.11
N LEU A 136 17.08 -32.03 -2.58
CA LEU A 136 17.80 -31.43 -1.46
C LEU A 136 19.00 -30.64 -1.98
N PRO A 137 18.95 -29.30 -2.10
CA PRO A 137 20.11 -28.48 -2.38
C PRO A 137 21.11 -28.52 -1.22
N ILE A 138 22.37 -28.74 -1.58
CA ILE A 138 23.53 -28.74 -0.70
C ILE A 138 24.36 -27.53 -1.10
N ARG A 139 24.31 -26.47 -0.28
CA ARG A 139 25.09 -25.25 -0.49
C ARG A 139 26.51 -25.43 -0.01
N ILE A 140 27.49 -25.07 -0.84
CA ILE A 140 28.92 -25.06 -0.52
C ILE A 140 29.39 -23.60 -0.56
N TRP A 141 29.91 -23.07 0.55
CA TRP A 141 30.25 -21.65 0.70
C TRP A 141 31.74 -21.36 0.48
N HIS A 142 32.12 -20.18 -0.02
CA HIS A 142 33.53 -19.76 -0.09
C HIS A 142 33.92 -18.85 1.09
N GLY A 143 34.89 -19.24 1.92
CA GLY A 143 35.40 -18.38 3.00
C GLY A 143 34.41 -18.12 4.15
N ASN A 144 34.41 -16.91 4.72
CA ASN A 144 33.42 -16.53 5.75
C ASN A 144 32.00 -16.52 5.16
N TRP A 145 30.97 -16.78 5.97
CA TRP A 145 29.57 -17.04 5.59
C TRP A 145 28.82 -15.94 4.79
N ASN A 146 29.52 -14.87 4.37
CA ASN A 146 29.04 -13.84 3.45
C ASN A 146 29.62 -13.97 2.03
N GLY A 147 30.34 -15.04 1.72
CA GLY A 147 30.85 -15.32 0.38
C GLY A 147 29.77 -15.84 -0.58
N SER A 148 30.08 -15.84 -1.89
CA SER A 148 29.29 -16.56 -2.88
C SER A 148 29.25 -18.06 -2.54
N TYR A 149 28.12 -18.71 -2.84
CA TYR A 149 27.95 -20.15 -2.68
C TYR A 149 27.57 -20.79 -4.02
N GLU A 150 27.84 -22.07 -4.13
CA GLU A 150 27.41 -22.92 -5.23
C GLU A 150 26.55 -24.07 -4.68
N GLU A 151 25.61 -24.60 -5.48
CA GLU A 151 24.63 -25.61 -5.05
C GLU A 151 24.81 -26.95 -5.80
N LEU A 152 24.94 -28.04 -5.04
CA LEU A 152 24.76 -29.41 -5.53
C LEU A 152 23.33 -29.88 -5.24
N TRP A 153 22.78 -30.75 -6.10
CA TRP A 153 21.39 -31.19 -6.00
C TRP A 153 21.31 -32.70 -5.77
N LEU A 154 20.68 -33.11 -4.66
CA LEU A 154 20.40 -34.51 -4.36
C LEU A 154 18.92 -34.81 -4.59
N ASN A 155 18.60 -35.71 -5.51
CA ASN A 155 17.22 -36.17 -5.70
C ASN A 155 16.90 -37.21 -4.63
N ILE A 156 15.80 -37.06 -3.89
CA ILE A 156 15.44 -38.00 -2.82
C ILE A 156 13.98 -38.46 -2.94
N THR A 157 13.76 -39.74 -2.67
CA THR A 157 12.45 -40.31 -2.30
C THR A 157 12.54 -40.90 -0.90
N LEU A 158 11.88 -40.29 0.08
CA LEU A 158 11.85 -40.74 1.48
C LEU A 158 10.46 -41.32 1.79
N THR A 159 10.42 -42.55 2.33
CA THR A 159 9.17 -43.17 2.81
C THR A 159 9.14 -43.15 4.34
N VAL A 160 8.15 -42.45 4.91
CA VAL A 160 7.92 -42.42 6.36
C VAL A 160 6.87 -43.45 6.73
N GLN A 161 7.26 -44.49 7.46
CA GLN A 161 6.39 -45.55 7.96
C GLN A 161 5.69 -45.13 9.26
N PRO A 162 4.44 -45.55 9.53
CA PRO A 162 3.77 -45.23 10.79
C PRO A 162 4.43 -45.88 12.00
N GLY A 163 4.55 -45.12 13.11
CA GLY A 163 5.06 -45.62 14.39
C GLY A 163 4.18 -46.69 15.05
N SER A 164 4.77 -47.48 15.95
CA SER A 164 4.04 -48.52 16.68
C SER A 164 3.07 -47.90 17.72
N ALA A 165 1.78 -48.22 17.59
CA ALA A 165 0.71 -47.60 18.39
C ALA A 165 0.86 -47.81 19.91
N PRO A 166 0.58 -46.80 20.76
CA PRO A 166 0.40 -47.02 22.19
C PRO A 166 -0.87 -47.84 22.48
N PRO A 167 -0.93 -48.60 23.59
CA PRO A 167 -2.08 -49.45 23.89
C PRO A 167 -3.33 -48.61 24.15
N GLN A 168 -4.38 -48.88 23.38
CA GLN A 168 -5.70 -48.25 23.50
C GLN A 168 -6.37 -48.62 24.84
N SER A 169 -6.74 -47.60 25.63
CA SER A 169 -7.72 -47.76 26.71
C SER A 169 -9.13 -47.74 26.15
N ASN A 170 -9.82 -48.88 26.23
CA ASN A 170 -11.23 -49.07 25.90
C ASN A 170 -12.15 -48.05 26.58
N VAL A 171 -12.98 -47.36 25.79
CA VAL A 171 -14.34 -46.98 26.22
C VAL A 171 -15.34 -47.26 25.09
N ASP A 172 -16.28 -48.11 25.48
CA ASP A 172 -17.51 -48.63 24.89
C ASP A 172 -18.24 -47.76 23.84
N GLN A 173 -18.72 -48.41 22.78
CA GLN A 173 -19.60 -47.84 21.75
C GLN A 173 -21.06 -48.25 21.99
N SER A 174 -21.96 -47.28 22.01
CA SER A 174 -23.29 -47.46 21.41
C SER A 174 -23.82 -46.16 20.80
N PRO A 175 -24.63 -46.24 19.72
CA PRO A 175 -24.82 -45.13 18.80
C PRO A 175 -26.07 -44.31 19.16
N HIS A 176 -25.88 -43.02 19.43
CA HIS A 176 -26.94 -42.02 19.35
C HIS A 176 -26.55 -40.95 18.33
N LEU A 177 -27.39 -40.83 17.30
CA LEU A 177 -27.33 -39.80 16.27
C LEU A 177 -27.25 -38.39 16.92
N PRO A 178 -26.29 -37.53 16.56
CA PRO A 178 -26.37 -36.13 16.97
C PRO A 178 -27.42 -35.39 16.14
N ALA A 179 -28.29 -34.69 16.86
CA ALA A 179 -29.13 -33.62 16.33
C ALA A 179 -28.26 -32.49 15.74
N PRO A 180 -28.81 -31.61 14.88
CA PRO A 180 -28.03 -30.58 14.19
C PRO A 180 -27.32 -29.67 15.19
N LEU A 181 -26.06 -29.36 14.88
CA LEU A 181 -25.20 -28.48 15.66
C LEU A 181 -25.90 -27.13 15.92
N GLN A 182 -26.35 -26.91 17.16
CA GLN A 182 -26.59 -25.56 17.64
C GLN A 182 -25.23 -24.92 17.88
N ASN A 183 -24.96 -23.81 17.19
CA ASN A 183 -23.78 -22.98 17.40
C ASN A 183 -23.65 -22.67 18.91
N PRO A 184 -22.48 -22.90 19.54
CA PRO A 184 -22.27 -22.47 20.90
C PRO A 184 -22.32 -20.94 20.92
N VAL A 185 -23.28 -20.39 21.65
CA VAL A 185 -23.32 -18.97 21.98
C VAL A 185 -22.09 -18.68 22.84
N ILE A 186 -21.06 -18.08 22.23
CA ILE A 186 -19.90 -17.55 22.94
C ILE A 186 -20.38 -16.36 23.76
N ASN A 187 -20.34 -16.48 25.09
CA ASN A 187 -20.47 -15.33 25.97
C ASN A 187 -19.32 -14.35 25.68
N PRO A 188 -19.60 -13.05 25.47
CA PRO A 188 -18.59 -12.04 25.09
C PRO A 188 -17.75 -11.59 26.30
N GLY A 189 -17.16 -12.53 27.01
CA GLY A 189 -16.15 -12.27 28.04
C GLY A 189 -14.74 -12.20 27.42
N SER A 190 -13.78 -11.69 28.19
CA SER A 190 -12.36 -11.81 27.85
C SER A 190 -12.01 -13.28 27.59
N VAL A 191 -11.29 -13.57 26.52
CA VAL A 191 -10.93 -14.96 26.16
C VAL A 191 -9.82 -15.51 27.05
N SER A 192 -9.80 -16.83 27.22
CA SER A 192 -8.69 -17.53 27.90
C SER A 192 -7.41 -17.49 27.04
N LYS A 193 -6.25 -17.80 27.62
CA LYS A 193 -4.99 -17.96 26.87
C LYS A 193 -5.13 -18.92 25.68
N GLN A 194 -5.81 -20.05 25.86
CA GLN A 194 -6.00 -21.06 24.82
C GLN A 194 -6.88 -20.55 23.68
N ASP A 195 -7.82 -19.65 24.00
CA ASP A 195 -8.75 -19.04 23.06
C ASP A 195 -8.29 -17.65 22.59
N ALA A 196 -7.08 -17.19 22.95
CA ALA A 196 -6.58 -15.86 22.64
C ALA A 196 -6.59 -15.57 21.12
N TYR A 197 -6.34 -16.60 20.30
CA TYR A 197 -6.40 -16.51 18.85
C TYR A 197 -7.76 -16.01 18.34
N LYS A 198 -8.88 -16.28 19.05
CA LYS A 198 -10.22 -15.82 18.64
C LYS A 198 -10.38 -14.30 18.66
N ALA A 199 -9.52 -13.60 19.40
CA ALA A 199 -9.47 -12.15 19.47
C ALA A 199 -8.45 -11.54 18.50
N VAL A 200 -7.67 -12.34 17.78
CA VAL A 200 -6.68 -11.86 16.80
C VAL A 200 -7.30 -11.97 15.42
N VAL A 201 -7.35 -10.85 14.69
CA VAL A 201 -7.97 -10.73 13.37
C VAL A 201 -6.92 -10.44 12.31
N GLN A 202 -7.21 -10.84 11.08
CA GLN A 202 -6.44 -10.38 9.92
C GLN A 202 -7.05 -9.05 9.43
N VAL A 203 -6.20 -8.08 9.14
CA VAL A 203 -6.57 -6.76 8.62
C VAL A 203 -6.04 -6.65 7.20
N LYS A 204 -6.94 -6.50 6.23
CA LYS A 204 -6.59 -6.24 4.83
C LYS A 204 -6.99 -4.81 4.47
N THR A 205 -6.01 -4.03 4.04
CA THR A 205 -6.17 -2.59 3.74
C THR A 205 -6.17 -2.40 2.23
N TYR A 206 -7.20 -1.71 1.76
CA TYR A 206 -7.45 -1.44 0.35
C TYR A 206 -7.43 0.07 0.10
N ILE A 207 -6.79 0.51 -0.96
CA ILE A 207 -6.89 1.88 -1.47
C ILE A 207 -7.40 1.85 -2.90
N LEU A 208 -7.74 3.01 -3.45
CA LEU A 208 -7.96 3.13 -4.88
C LEU A 208 -6.62 3.20 -5.60
N ASN A 209 -6.38 2.29 -6.54
CA ASN A 209 -5.26 2.41 -7.46
C ASN A 209 -5.48 3.57 -8.45
N ASP A 210 -4.49 3.87 -9.28
CA ASP A 210 -4.56 4.89 -10.34
C ASP A 210 -5.86 4.79 -11.16
N ASP A 211 -6.32 3.58 -11.44
CA ASP A 211 -7.52 3.30 -12.22
C ASP A 211 -8.85 3.51 -11.46
N SER A 212 -8.77 3.96 -10.20
CA SER A 212 -9.87 4.11 -9.25
C SER A 212 -10.52 2.78 -8.87
N GLU A 213 -9.75 1.70 -8.76
CA GLU A 213 -10.18 0.36 -8.35
C GLU A 213 -9.66 0.03 -6.95
N LEU A 214 -10.43 -0.68 -6.13
CA LEU A 214 -9.94 -1.17 -4.85
C LEU A 214 -8.83 -2.20 -5.09
N SER A 215 -7.64 -1.86 -4.61
CA SER A 215 -6.45 -2.72 -4.64
C SER A 215 -5.95 -2.93 -3.21
N PRO A 216 -5.60 -4.17 -2.81
CA PRO A 216 -4.95 -4.40 -1.54
C PRO A 216 -3.55 -3.77 -1.57
N VAL A 217 -3.17 -3.04 -0.52
CA VAL A 217 -1.85 -2.41 -0.39
C VAL A 217 -1.12 -2.79 0.89
N SER A 218 -1.86 -3.24 1.90
CA SER A 218 -1.26 -3.74 3.14
C SER A 218 -2.10 -4.87 3.70
N GLN A 219 -1.41 -5.82 4.34
CA GLN A 219 -2.02 -6.90 5.10
C GLN A 219 -1.24 -7.05 6.41
N GLY A 220 -1.98 -7.13 7.51
CA GLY A 220 -1.42 -7.38 8.83
C GLY A 220 -2.43 -8.03 9.75
N SER A 221 -2.16 -7.88 11.04
CA SER A 221 -2.96 -8.42 12.12
C SER A 221 -3.61 -7.29 12.94
N GLY A 222 -4.59 -7.64 13.76
CA GLY A 222 -5.19 -6.75 14.74
C GLY A 222 -5.67 -7.54 15.94
N VAL A 223 -5.81 -6.88 17.08
CA VAL A 223 -6.33 -7.49 18.32
C VAL A 223 -7.65 -6.83 18.67
N VAL A 224 -8.73 -7.61 18.78
CA VAL A 224 -10.01 -7.13 19.32
C VAL A 224 -9.84 -6.89 20.81
N ILE A 225 -10.09 -5.66 21.25
CA ILE A 225 -9.88 -5.19 22.63
C ILE A 225 -11.19 -4.84 23.35
N SER A 226 -12.33 -5.06 22.70
CA SER A 226 -13.65 -4.86 23.31
C SER A 226 -14.72 -5.75 22.69
N ALA A 227 -15.73 -6.11 23.49
CA ALA A 227 -16.87 -6.90 23.04
C ALA A 227 -17.67 -6.26 21.89
N ASN A 228 -17.63 -4.93 21.77
CA ASN A 228 -18.31 -4.20 20.71
C ASN A 228 -17.46 -4.11 19.41
N GLY A 229 -16.29 -4.76 19.33
CA GLY A 229 -15.50 -4.88 18.11
C GLY A 229 -14.56 -3.69 17.85
N VAL A 230 -13.91 -3.15 18.88
CA VAL A 230 -12.76 -2.26 18.67
C VAL A 230 -11.51 -3.12 18.47
N VAL A 231 -10.76 -2.85 17.41
CA VAL A 231 -9.53 -3.55 17.05
C VAL A 231 -8.36 -2.59 17.21
N LEU A 232 -7.32 -3.02 17.92
CA LEU A 232 -6.03 -2.34 18.01
C LEU A 232 -5.06 -3.00 17.02
N THR A 233 -4.39 -2.21 16.19
CA THR A 233 -3.42 -2.66 15.19
C THR A 233 -2.30 -1.61 15.04
N ASN A 234 -1.36 -1.81 14.11
CA ASN A 234 -0.36 -0.80 13.80
C ASN A 234 -0.87 0.26 12.83
N TYR A 235 -0.24 1.43 12.85
CA TYR A 235 -0.55 2.49 11.89
C TYR A 235 -0.15 2.08 10.47
N HIS A 236 1.04 1.52 10.28
CA HIS A 236 1.51 1.09 8.95
C HIS A 236 0.68 -0.07 8.32
N VAL A 237 -0.18 -0.73 9.11
CA VAL A 237 -1.13 -1.74 8.59
C VAL A 237 -2.33 -1.06 7.95
N ILE A 238 -2.77 0.09 8.48
CA ILE A 238 -3.99 0.79 8.05
C ILE A 238 -3.74 1.95 7.10
N ASP A 239 -2.49 2.37 6.96
CA ASP A 239 -2.05 3.39 6.03
C ASP A 239 -0.71 2.96 5.43
N SER A 240 -0.65 2.91 4.11
CA SER A 240 0.61 2.79 3.38
C SER A 240 0.95 4.20 2.93
N GLU A 241 1.63 4.95 3.78
CA GLU A 241 2.31 6.15 3.30
C GLU A 241 3.32 5.67 2.25
N ASP A 242 3.03 5.91 0.97
CA ASP A 242 4.09 5.92 -0.03
C ASP A 242 5.14 6.90 0.51
N GLU A 243 6.37 6.44 0.74
CA GLU A 243 7.47 7.28 1.27
C GLU A 243 7.70 8.57 0.44
N PHE A 244 7.07 8.66 -0.74
CA PHE A 244 7.19 9.72 -1.73
C PHE A 244 5.94 10.62 -1.86
N ASP A 245 4.76 10.20 -1.38
CA ASP A 245 3.55 11.03 -1.33
C ASP A 245 3.06 11.08 0.12
N ASN A 246 3.35 12.21 0.79
CA ASN A 246 3.01 12.46 2.18
C ASN A 246 1.51 12.71 2.40
N THR A 247 0.64 12.13 1.56
CA THR A 247 -0.79 12.26 1.68
C THR A 247 -1.42 10.88 1.90
N SER A 248 -2.00 10.67 3.09
CA SER A 248 -2.75 9.47 3.40
C SER A 248 -3.85 9.25 2.35
N ALA A 249 -3.75 8.17 1.58
CA ALA A 249 -4.83 7.75 0.70
C ALA A 249 -6.03 7.36 1.56
N GLU A 250 -7.24 7.63 1.07
CA GLU A 250 -8.40 7.06 1.75
C GLU A 250 -8.34 5.52 1.63
N ALA A 251 -8.52 4.84 2.75
CA ALA A 251 -8.43 3.39 2.82
C ALA A 251 -9.76 2.73 3.26
N GLY A 252 -10.02 1.56 2.69
CA GLY A 252 -11.06 0.63 3.11
C GLY A 252 -10.45 -0.58 3.82
N TYR A 253 -11.10 -1.04 4.90
CA TYR A 253 -10.58 -2.12 5.73
C TYR A 253 -11.50 -3.34 5.67
N GLN A 254 -10.97 -4.50 5.26
CA GLN A 254 -11.63 -5.79 5.42
C GLN A 254 -11.03 -6.50 6.64
N ILE A 255 -11.90 -7.07 7.48
CA ILE A 255 -11.53 -7.79 8.69
C ILE A 255 -11.89 -9.27 8.52
N CYS A 256 -10.91 -10.14 8.77
CA CYS A 256 -11.11 -11.58 8.78
C CYS A 256 -10.97 -12.12 10.21
N ILE A 257 -11.99 -12.85 10.66
CA ILE A 257 -12.07 -13.36 12.04
C ILE A 257 -11.80 -14.88 12.02
N PRO A 258 -10.92 -15.41 12.87
CA PRO A 258 -10.63 -16.84 12.88
C PRO A 258 -11.83 -17.67 13.36
N GLU A 259 -12.07 -18.80 12.69
CA GLU A 259 -12.96 -19.85 13.22
C GLU A 259 -12.19 -20.83 14.10
N THR A 260 -11.07 -21.33 13.59
CA THR A 260 -10.14 -22.22 14.29
C THR A 260 -8.70 -21.83 13.92
N VAL A 261 -7.72 -22.39 14.63
CA VAL A 261 -6.30 -22.12 14.34
C VAL A 261 -5.83 -22.71 13.00
N SER A 262 -6.53 -23.71 12.46
CA SER A 262 -6.12 -24.46 11.27
C SER A 262 -7.04 -24.24 10.07
N ARG A 263 -7.85 -23.17 10.07
CA ARG A 263 -8.75 -22.82 8.97
C ARG A 263 -8.57 -21.37 8.56
N ALA A 264 -8.82 -21.09 7.29
CA ALA A 264 -8.88 -19.73 6.78
C ALA A 264 -9.95 -18.92 7.55
N PRO A 265 -9.67 -17.65 7.87
CA PRO A 265 -10.53 -16.80 8.67
C PRO A 265 -11.73 -16.32 7.86
N ASP A 266 -12.81 -16.03 8.56
CA ASP A 266 -14.01 -15.47 7.97
C ASP A 266 -13.84 -13.97 7.66
N CYS A 267 -13.44 -13.67 6.42
CA CYS A 267 -13.37 -12.32 5.86
C CYS A 267 -14.75 -11.69 5.52
N SER A 268 -15.72 -11.77 6.43
CA SER A 268 -17.10 -11.29 6.24
C SER A 268 -17.39 -9.94 6.91
N TYR A 269 -16.35 -9.24 7.37
CA TYR A 269 -16.46 -8.02 8.14
C TYR A 269 -15.65 -6.91 7.47
N VAL A 270 -16.06 -5.67 7.71
CA VAL A 270 -15.31 -4.47 7.33
C VAL A 270 -15.08 -3.61 8.56
N ALA A 271 -14.23 -2.60 8.48
CA ALA A 271 -14.01 -1.69 9.59
C ALA A 271 -13.91 -0.23 9.17
N GLN A 272 -14.02 0.66 10.15
CA GLN A 272 -13.77 2.09 10.03
C GLN A 272 -12.68 2.51 11.01
N LEU A 273 -11.84 3.45 10.60
CA LEU A 273 -10.84 4.06 11.49
C LEU A 273 -11.52 4.82 12.63
N ILE A 274 -11.04 4.67 13.86
CA ILE A 274 -11.45 5.48 15.02
C ILE A 274 -10.41 6.59 15.25
N ALA A 275 -9.16 6.18 15.46
CA ALA A 275 -8.02 7.05 15.73
C ALA A 275 -6.71 6.33 15.40
N TYR A 276 -5.64 7.09 15.21
CA TYR A 276 -4.28 6.54 15.06
C TYR A 276 -3.25 7.48 15.69
N ASN A 277 -2.07 6.94 15.95
CA ASN A 277 -0.89 7.69 16.34
C ASN A 277 0.29 7.14 15.53
N LYS A 278 0.79 7.97 14.60
CA LYS A 278 1.88 7.64 13.68
C LYS A 278 3.22 7.47 14.41
N ASP A 279 3.50 8.30 15.41
CA ASP A 279 4.80 8.33 16.09
C ASP A 279 5.09 7.04 16.86
N VAL A 280 4.03 6.41 17.37
CA VAL A 280 4.10 5.16 18.14
C VAL A 280 3.59 3.95 17.36
N ASP A 281 3.25 4.14 16.07
CA ASP A 281 2.78 3.10 15.15
C ASP A 281 1.56 2.30 15.66
N ILE A 282 0.49 2.96 16.11
CA ILE A 282 -0.75 2.30 16.53
C ILE A 282 -2.01 2.92 15.90
N ALA A 283 -3.03 2.10 15.72
CA ALA A 283 -4.34 2.51 15.23
C ALA A 283 -5.49 1.72 15.86
N LEU A 284 -6.65 2.37 15.96
CA LEU A 284 -7.90 1.77 16.42
C LEU A 284 -8.89 1.71 15.27
N LEU A 285 -9.41 0.53 14.99
CA LEU A 285 -10.47 0.28 14.01
C LEU A 285 -11.76 -0.15 14.72
N LYS A 286 -12.90 0.14 14.10
CA LYS A 286 -14.22 -0.30 14.53
C LYS A 286 -14.79 -1.30 13.54
N ILE A 287 -14.99 -2.55 13.97
CA ILE A 287 -15.66 -3.56 13.16
C ILE A 287 -17.10 -3.13 12.88
N LYS A 288 -17.49 -3.29 11.61
CA LYS A 288 -18.85 -3.15 11.09
C LYS A 288 -19.29 -4.47 10.49
N THR A 289 -20.48 -4.91 10.90
CA THR A 289 -21.13 -6.10 10.36
C THR A 289 -21.81 -5.77 9.03
N ILE A 290 -21.70 -6.68 8.07
CA ILE A 290 -22.40 -6.64 6.79
C ILE A 290 -23.71 -7.44 6.93
N PRO A 291 -24.89 -6.82 6.77
CA PRO A 291 -26.16 -7.53 6.84
C PRO A 291 -26.23 -8.71 5.88
N GLY A 292 -26.67 -9.87 6.39
CA GLY A 292 -26.80 -11.11 5.61
C GLY A 292 -25.49 -11.88 5.40
N LEU A 293 -24.36 -11.39 5.91
CA LEU A 293 -23.06 -12.02 5.75
C LEU A 293 -22.33 -12.25 7.08
N SER A 294 -22.28 -11.25 7.96
CA SER A 294 -21.60 -11.36 9.26
C SER A 294 -22.40 -12.17 10.27
N ALA A 295 -21.74 -13.10 10.97
CA ALA A 295 -22.37 -13.97 11.96
C ALA A 295 -22.34 -13.42 13.40
N LEU A 296 -21.35 -12.59 13.74
CA LEU A 296 -21.13 -12.07 15.09
C LEU A 296 -21.70 -10.66 15.29
N SER A 297 -22.39 -10.45 16.40
CA SER A 297 -22.83 -9.13 16.89
C SER A 297 -22.06 -8.65 18.12
N ALA A 298 -21.33 -9.55 18.78
CA ALA A 298 -20.37 -9.29 19.83
C ALA A 298 -19.11 -10.14 19.57
N PHE A 299 -17.95 -9.61 19.94
CA PHE A 299 -16.66 -10.15 19.54
C PHE A 299 -15.86 -10.68 20.74
N PRO A 300 -15.18 -11.82 20.62
CA PRO A 300 -14.15 -12.23 21.58
C PRO A 300 -13.05 -11.18 21.62
N TYR A 301 -12.55 -10.84 22.82
CA TYR A 301 -11.55 -9.79 22.99
C TYR A 301 -10.53 -10.12 24.07
N LEU A 302 -9.36 -9.47 23.98
CA LEU A 302 -8.33 -9.48 25.02
C LEU A 302 -8.33 -8.15 25.78
N THR A 303 -7.96 -8.22 27.06
CA THR A 303 -7.81 -7.02 27.91
C THR A 303 -6.36 -6.57 27.91
N LEU A 304 -6.11 -5.29 27.66
CA LEU A 304 -4.78 -4.69 27.72
C LEU A 304 -4.26 -4.72 29.16
N ALA A 305 -2.98 -5.04 29.31
CA ALA A 305 -2.25 -4.91 30.56
C ALA A 305 -2.32 -3.47 31.09
N GLN A 306 -2.65 -3.32 32.38
CA GLN A 306 -2.82 -2.01 33.01
C GLN A 306 -1.52 -1.44 33.58
N ALA A 307 -0.51 -2.28 33.79
CA ALA A 307 0.80 -1.91 34.28
C ALA A 307 1.86 -2.69 33.51
N ASP A 308 3.07 -2.11 33.44
CA ASP A 308 4.22 -2.80 32.88
C ASP A 308 4.70 -3.88 33.87
N ALA A 309 4.48 -5.15 33.52
CA ALA A 309 4.77 -6.29 34.38
C ALA A 309 5.74 -7.28 33.73
N MET A 310 6.14 -7.04 32.48
CA MET A 310 7.05 -7.91 31.74
C MET A 310 8.50 -7.58 32.11
N HIS A 311 9.29 -8.60 32.41
CA HIS A 311 10.71 -8.51 32.72
C HIS A 311 11.51 -9.35 31.72
N VAL A 312 12.79 -9.02 31.57
CA VAL A 312 13.70 -9.88 30.79
C VAL A 312 13.65 -11.31 31.34
N ASN A 313 13.59 -12.28 30.43
CA ASN A 313 13.42 -13.71 30.69
C ASN A 313 11.98 -14.17 31.01
N ASP A 314 10.99 -13.28 31.04
CA ASP A 314 9.58 -13.69 31.09
C ASP A 314 9.15 -14.29 29.75
N GLU A 315 8.33 -15.34 29.81
CA GLU A 315 7.74 -15.97 28.62
C GLU A 315 6.70 -15.06 27.96
N LEU A 316 6.69 -15.02 26.63
CA LEU A 316 5.63 -14.40 25.85
C LEU A 316 5.25 -15.25 24.64
N THR A 317 3.99 -15.12 24.23
CA THR A 317 3.44 -15.78 23.04
C THR A 317 2.95 -14.72 22.06
N ILE A 318 3.39 -14.80 20.81
CA ILE A 318 2.94 -13.94 19.71
C ILE A 318 1.88 -14.67 18.89
N LEU A 319 0.80 -13.98 18.56
CA LEU A 319 -0.28 -14.46 17.71
C LEU A 319 -0.52 -13.43 16.59
N GLY A 320 -0.55 -13.90 15.34
CA GLY A 320 -0.75 -13.03 14.18
C GLY A 320 -0.99 -13.81 12.88
N TYR A 321 -1.11 -13.09 11.78
CA TYR A 321 -1.33 -13.60 10.43
C TYR A 321 -0.13 -13.23 9.53
N PRO A 322 0.95 -14.03 9.54
CA PRO A 322 2.11 -13.73 8.72
C PRO A 322 1.78 -13.85 7.23
N SER A 323 2.40 -13.03 6.39
CA SER A 323 2.25 -13.02 4.93
C SER A 323 2.75 -14.30 4.25
N ILE A 324 3.45 -15.18 5.00
CA ILE A 324 4.11 -16.41 4.53
C ILE A 324 3.53 -17.69 5.15
N GLY A 325 2.48 -17.61 5.99
CA GLY A 325 1.89 -18.73 6.74
C GLY A 325 0.49 -19.15 6.27
N ASP A 326 0.24 -19.01 4.97
CA ASP A 326 -1.09 -19.10 4.35
C ASP A 326 -2.11 -18.15 5.03
N ASP A 327 -3.40 -18.43 4.89
CA ASP A 327 -4.46 -17.62 5.47
C ASP A 327 -4.69 -17.93 6.98
N THR A 328 -3.89 -18.77 7.64
CA THR A 328 -4.16 -19.19 9.04
C THR A 328 -3.43 -18.35 10.10
N VAL A 329 -3.93 -18.39 11.35
CA VAL A 329 -3.27 -17.72 12.47
C VAL A 329 -2.02 -18.51 12.88
N THR A 330 -0.90 -17.81 13.03
CA THR A 330 0.37 -18.36 13.50
C THR A 330 0.60 -17.98 14.95
N ILE A 331 1.12 -18.93 15.73
CA ILE A 331 1.42 -18.78 17.16
C ILE A 331 2.88 -19.14 17.40
N THR A 332 3.68 -18.17 17.87
CA THR A 332 5.09 -18.38 18.20
C THR A 332 5.35 -18.05 19.67
N LYS A 333 6.30 -18.75 20.28
CA LYS A 333 6.69 -18.54 21.68
C LYS A 333 8.13 -18.09 21.74
N GLY A 334 8.42 -17.26 22.73
CA GLY A 334 9.77 -16.82 23.07
C GLY A 334 9.78 -16.21 24.47
N ILE A 335 10.85 -15.49 24.77
CA ILE A 335 11.03 -14.75 26.00
C ILE A 335 11.23 -13.26 25.72
N VAL A 336 11.10 -12.44 26.75
CA VAL A 336 11.56 -11.06 26.71
C VAL A 336 13.09 -11.06 26.72
N SER A 337 13.70 -10.68 25.62
CA SER A 337 15.15 -10.57 25.46
C SER A 337 15.70 -9.20 25.88
N GLY A 338 14.83 -8.20 26.06
CA GLY A 338 15.21 -6.87 26.54
C GLY A 338 14.09 -5.85 26.40
N MET A 339 14.29 -4.67 26.98
CA MET A 339 13.39 -3.52 26.83
C MET A 339 14.11 -2.36 26.11
N LEU A 340 13.35 -1.49 25.46
CA LEU A 340 13.84 -0.29 24.79
C LEU A 340 12.80 0.83 24.90
N ASP A 341 13.21 2.02 25.34
CA ASP A 341 12.37 3.21 25.29
C ASP A 341 12.67 4.01 24.02
N LYS A 342 11.63 4.29 23.21
CA LYS A 342 11.73 5.05 21.96
C LYS A 342 10.44 5.83 21.72
N TYR A 343 10.55 7.10 21.32
CA TYR A 343 9.39 7.98 21.06
C TYR A 343 8.41 8.05 22.26
N GLY A 344 8.95 8.13 23.48
CA GLY A 344 8.13 8.15 24.71
C GLY A 344 7.33 6.86 24.97
N THR A 345 7.63 5.77 24.26
CA THR A 345 6.94 4.48 24.32
C THR A 345 7.93 3.38 24.68
N SER A 346 7.52 2.42 25.50
CA SER A 346 8.34 1.26 25.87
C SER A 346 8.11 0.12 24.87
N TRP A 347 9.19 -0.53 24.47
CA TRP A 347 9.22 -1.62 23.50
C TRP A 347 9.83 -2.85 24.14
N ILE A 348 9.18 -4.00 23.91
CA ILE A 348 9.63 -5.32 24.33
C ILE A 348 10.38 -5.95 23.16
N LYS A 349 11.63 -6.35 23.40
CA LYS A 349 12.43 -7.16 22.47
C LYS A 349 12.26 -8.62 22.82
N THR A 350 12.13 -9.48 21.81
CA THR A 350 11.90 -10.92 22.00
C THR A 350 12.64 -11.75 20.96
N ASP A 351 12.98 -12.97 21.34
CA ASP A 351 13.49 -14.03 20.46
C ASP A 351 12.37 -14.87 19.82
N ALA A 352 11.10 -14.56 20.13
CA ALA A 352 9.96 -15.15 19.43
C ALA A 352 10.03 -14.81 17.93
N VAL A 353 9.75 -15.81 17.09
CA VAL A 353 9.78 -15.62 15.63
C VAL A 353 8.66 -14.67 15.21
N VAL A 354 9.05 -13.54 14.62
CA VAL A 354 8.17 -12.54 14.01
C VAL A 354 8.48 -12.44 12.53
N SER A 355 7.44 -12.34 11.70
CA SER A 355 7.55 -12.19 10.24
C SER A 355 6.59 -11.09 9.75
N PHE A 356 6.76 -10.65 8.51
CA PHE A 356 5.80 -9.75 7.85
C PHE A 356 4.38 -10.33 7.96
N GLY A 357 3.40 -9.49 8.27
CA GLY A 357 2.00 -9.86 8.53
C GLY A 357 1.65 -10.07 10.01
N ASN A 358 2.62 -10.41 10.88
CA ASN A 358 2.39 -10.45 12.34
C ASN A 358 2.20 -9.06 12.96
N SER A 359 2.61 -8.00 12.26
CA SER A 359 2.42 -6.61 12.68
C SER A 359 0.94 -6.32 12.95
N GLY A 360 0.67 -5.75 14.11
CA GLY A 360 -0.64 -5.48 14.69
C GLY A 360 -1.21 -6.64 15.50
N GLY A 361 -0.50 -7.78 15.56
CA GLY A 361 -0.89 -8.99 16.29
C GLY A 361 -0.66 -8.89 17.80
N ALA A 362 -1.12 -9.90 18.54
CA ALA A 362 -1.07 -9.91 19.99
C ALA A 362 0.26 -10.49 20.50
N ALA A 363 0.86 -9.84 21.50
CA ALA A 363 1.82 -10.45 22.41
C ALA A 363 1.13 -10.67 23.77
N ILE A 364 1.06 -11.92 24.22
CA ILE A 364 0.42 -12.30 25.48
C ILE A 364 1.41 -12.92 26.47
N ASP A 365 1.18 -12.69 27.76
CA ASP A 365 1.95 -13.30 28.84
C ASP A 365 1.55 -14.78 29.10
N ALA A 366 2.16 -15.37 30.12
CA ALA A 366 1.87 -16.74 30.54
C ALA A 366 0.40 -16.95 30.98
N GLN A 367 -0.30 -15.89 31.39
CA GLN A 367 -1.69 -15.87 31.87
C GLN A 367 -2.70 -15.56 30.74
N GLY A 368 -2.23 -15.13 29.58
CA GLY A 368 -3.06 -14.72 28.44
C GLY A 368 -3.46 -13.24 28.45
N THR A 369 -2.82 -12.40 29.28
CA THR A 369 -3.00 -10.94 29.26
C THR A 369 -2.31 -10.35 28.05
N LEU A 370 -2.94 -9.38 27.37
CA LEU A 370 -2.32 -8.66 26.26
C LEU A 370 -1.26 -7.68 26.79
N VAL A 371 0.01 -8.05 26.64
CA VAL A 371 1.17 -7.26 27.12
C VAL A 371 1.77 -6.39 26.01
N GLY A 372 1.41 -6.60 24.74
CA GLY A 372 1.83 -5.71 23.68
C GLY A 372 1.27 -6.03 22.30
N ILE A 373 1.60 -5.14 21.35
CA ILE A 373 1.24 -5.24 19.94
C ILE A 373 2.51 -5.44 19.12
N THR A 374 2.59 -6.55 18.40
CA THR A 374 3.74 -6.85 17.52
C THR A 374 3.84 -5.78 16.43
N SER A 375 5.01 -5.19 16.15
CA SER A 375 5.14 -4.12 15.15
C SER A 375 6.18 -4.41 14.08
N SER A 376 7.35 -4.94 14.42
CA SER A 376 8.41 -5.18 13.43
C SER A 376 9.33 -6.33 13.86
N ALA A 377 9.91 -7.02 12.88
CA ALA A 377 11.10 -7.85 13.07
C ALA A 377 12.32 -7.09 12.52
N HIS A 378 13.41 -7.02 13.27
CA HIS A 378 14.71 -6.72 12.68
C HIS A 378 15.40 -8.05 12.43
N ALA A 379 15.54 -8.40 11.15
CA ALA A 379 16.32 -9.56 10.73
C ALA A 379 17.73 -9.08 10.37
N ASP A 380 18.70 -9.36 11.23
CA ASP A 380 20.11 -9.35 10.86
C ASP A 380 20.59 -10.79 10.62
N LEU A 381 21.70 -10.95 9.90
CA LEU A 381 22.30 -12.21 9.42
C LEU A 381 22.51 -13.34 10.46
N LEU A 382 22.22 -13.12 11.75
CA LEU A 382 22.51 -14.02 12.86
C LEU A 382 21.28 -14.32 13.77
N GLY A 383 20.08 -13.83 13.43
CA GLY A 383 18.84 -14.12 14.19
C GLY A 383 17.74 -13.08 13.97
N SER A 384 16.47 -13.48 14.18
CA SER A 384 15.33 -12.55 14.16
C SER A 384 15.10 -12.02 15.57
N LEU A 385 15.26 -10.71 15.78
CA LEU A 385 14.84 -10.04 17.00
C LEU A 385 13.49 -9.37 16.75
N GLY A 386 12.46 -9.86 17.43
CA GLY A 386 11.10 -9.31 17.37
C GLY A 386 10.95 -8.08 18.25
N TYR A 387 10.15 -7.11 17.79
CA TYR A 387 9.79 -5.91 18.52
C TYR A 387 8.28 -5.83 18.72
N VAL A 388 7.90 -5.59 19.97
CA VAL A 388 6.52 -5.49 20.44
C VAL A 388 6.35 -4.16 21.16
N ILE A 389 5.35 -3.38 20.76
CA ILE A 389 4.95 -2.15 21.45
C ILE A 389 4.32 -2.55 22.77
N ASN A 390 4.87 -2.09 23.89
CA ASN A 390 4.36 -2.45 25.21
C ASN A 390 2.96 -1.86 25.42
N ALA A 391 1.97 -2.72 25.67
CA ALA A 391 0.57 -2.33 25.83
C ALA A 391 0.38 -1.31 26.96
N ALA A 392 1.16 -1.43 28.05
CA ALA A 392 1.07 -0.51 29.18
C ALA A 392 1.44 0.93 28.79
N SER A 393 2.40 1.10 27.88
CA SER A 393 2.87 2.41 27.42
C SER A 393 1.87 3.14 26.52
N VAL A 394 0.99 2.40 25.83
CA VAL A 394 -0.04 2.95 24.93
C VAL A 394 -1.45 2.92 25.54
N ASN A 395 -1.62 2.31 26.73
CA ASN A 395 -2.92 2.11 27.38
C ASN A 395 -3.68 3.42 27.61
N LEU A 396 -2.99 4.51 27.98
CA LEU A 396 -3.61 5.82 28.15
C LEU A 396 -4.25 6.31 26.84
N TRP A 397 -3.49 6.26 25.75
CA TRP A 397 -3.96 6.67 24.43
C TRP A 397 -5.11 5.78 23.95
N VAL A 398 -5.00 4.46 24.14
CA VAL A 398 -6.06 3.50 23.76
C VAL A 398 -7.35 3.80 24.52
N ASN A 399 -7.30 3.96 25.85
CA ASN A 399 -8.48 4.21 26.67
C ASN A 399 -9.16 5.55 26.35
N GLN A 400 -8.37 6.57 26.02
CA GLN A 400 -8.89 7.87 25.60
C GLN A 400 -9.64 7.81 24.25
N ASN A 401 -9.17 6.97 23.33
CA ASN A 401 -9.64 6.95 21.94
C ASN A 401 -10.61 5.80 21.62
N MET A 402 -10.62 4.70 22.37
CA MET A 402 -11.42 3.50 22.04
C MET A 402 -12.94 3.72 22.05
N GLN A 403 -13.41 4.76 22.74
CA GLN A 403 -14.82 5.18 22.74
C GLN A 403 -15.11 6.28 21.70
N GLY A 404 -14.12 6.67 20.91
CA GLY A 404 -14.25 7.65 19.84
C GLY A 404 -15.25 7.19 18.77
N ALA A 405 -15.92 8.16 18.14
CA ALA A 405 -16.75 7.87 16.99
C ALA A 405 -15.86 7.46 15.80
N PRO A 406 -16.22 6.38 15.06
CA PRO A 406 -15.50 6.02 13.84
C PRO A 406 -15.54 7.17 12.82
N GLN A 407 -14.41 7.42 12.17
CA GLN A 407 -14.26 8.41 11.12
C GLN A 407 -15.07 8.02 9.86
N PRO A 408 -15.67 9.01 9.17
CA PRO A 408 -16.30 8.77 7.87
C PRO A 408 -15.31 8.19 6.85
N SER A 409 -15.80 7.31 5.99
CA SER A 409 -15.07 6.81 4.83
C SER A 409 -16.03 6.69 3.64
N ALA A 410 -15.68 7.32 2.53
CA ALA A 410 -16.31 7.17 1.23
C ALA A 410 -16.05 5.78 0.60
N LEU A 411 -14.97 5.09 0.99
CA LEU A 411 -14.69 3.70 0.55
C LEU A 411 -15.49 2.64 1.30
N LEU A 412 -16.09 2.95 2.46
CA LEU A 412 -16.83 1.97 3.26
C LEU A 412 -17.94 1.23 2.48
N PRO A 413 -18.83 1.89 1.70
CA PRO A 413 -19.82 1.19 0.89
C PRO A 413 -19.17 0.29 -0.16
N ARG A 414 -18.10 0.76 -0.80
CA ARG A 414 -17.41 0.05 -1.87
C ARG A 414 -16.72 -1.22 -1.37
N ILE A 415 -15.98 -1.15 -0.25
CA ILE A 415 -15.35 -2.33 0.36
C ILE A 415 -16.40 -3.31 0.91
N THR A 416 -17.55 -2.80 1.36
CA THR A 416 -18.70 -3.64 1.79
C THR A 416 -19.25 -4.45 0.61
N ASP A 417 -19.46 -3.82 -0.53
CA ASP A 417 -19.99 -4.48 -1.74
C ASP A 417 -18.96 -5.44 -2.34
N PHE A 418 -17.68 -5.08 -2.35
CA PHE A 418 -16.59 -5.97 -2.72
C PHE A 418 -16.57 -7.22 -1.83
N THR A 419 -16.65 -7.05 -0.51
CA THR A 419 -16.67 -8.17 0.45
C THR A 419 -17.87 -9.08 0.25
N ARG A 420 -19.06 -8.51 0.01
CA ARG A 420 -20.27 -9.30 -0.28
C ARG A 420 -20.12 -10.10 -1.57
N THR A 421 -19.60 -9.47 -2.62
CA THR A 421 -19.41 -10.11 -3.92
C THR A 421 -18.43 -11.27 -3.79
N LYS A 422 -17.27 -11.05 -3.17
CA LYS A 422 -16.25 -12.07 -2.94
C LYS A 422 -16.79 -13.28 -2.17
N LYS A 423 -17.59 -13.06 -1.13
CA LYS A 423 -18.18 -14.17 -0.36
C LYS A 423 -19.31 -14.90 -1.10
N GLY A 424 -20.05 -14.22 -1.98
CA GLY A 424 -21.09 -14.85 -2.78
C GLY A 424 -20.57 -15.79 -3.88
N LEU A 425 -19.31 -15.61 -4.31
CA LEU A 425 -18.72 -16.36 -5.43
C LEU A 425 -18.63 -17.86 -5.20
N SER A 426 -18.37 -18.31 -3.97
CA SER A 426 -18.28 -19.75 -3.66
C SER A 426 -19.62 -20.48 -3.81
N MET A 427 -20.73 -19.73 -3.91
CA MET A 427 -22.10 -20.28 -3.98
C MET A 427 -22.69 -20.24 -5.39
N VAL A 428 -21.96 -19.75 -6.39
CA VAL A 428 -22.47 -19.58 -7.76
C VAL A 428 -21.56 -20.24 -8.79
N ASN A 429 -22.17 -20.76 -9.87
CA ASN A 429 -21.43 -21.27 -11.03
C ASN A 429 -21.42 -20.28 -12.20
N VAL A 430 -22.11 -19.16 -12.07
CA VAL A 430 -22.16 -18.09 -13.06
C VAL A 430 -21.81 -16.78 -12.36
N PHE A 431 -20.68 -16.22 -12.75
CA PHE A 431 -20.30 -14.88 -12.37
C PHE A 431 -21.11 -13.87 -13.17
N VAL A 432 -21.59 -12.82 -12.51
CA VAL A 432 -22.30 -11.70 -13.13
C VAL A 432 -21.56 -10.43 -12.74
N ASN A 433 -20.90 -9.81 -13.71
CA ASN A 433 -20.35 -8.48 -13.51
C ASN A 433 -21.43 -7.45 -13.86
N PRO A 434 -21.74 -6.48 -12.99
CA PRO A 434 -22.73 -5.45 -13.32
C PRO A 434 -22.15 -4.31 -14.17
N ASN A 435 -20.84 -4.05 -14.10
CA ASN A 435 -20.19 -2.96 -14.83
C ASN A 435 -18.74 -3.31 -15.22
N PRO A 436 -18.43 -3.56 -16.51
CA PRO A 436 -19.38 -3.71 -17.60
C PRO A 436 -20.27 -4.95 -17.42
N PRO A 437 -21.52 -4.94 -17.92
CA PRO A 437 -22.47 -6.01 -17.71
C PRO A 437 -22.09 -7.22 -18.56
N PHE A 438 -21.62 -8.30 -17.92
CA PHE A 438 -21.35 -9.58 -18.59
C PHE A 438 -21.55 -10.75 -17.62
N THR A 439 -21.67 -11.96 -18.17
CA THR A 439 -21.65 -13.19 -17.40
C THR A 439 -20.59 -14.14 -17.92
N ILE A 440 -19.99 -14.93 -17.03
CA ILE A 440 -19.13 -16.05 -17.38
C ILE A 440 -19.36 -17.19 -16.38
N ALA A 441 -19.38 -18.42 -16.86
CA ALA A 441 -19.61 -19.61 -16.05
C ALA A 441 -18.32 -20.38 -15.80
N LYS A 442 -18.30 -21.10 -14.68
CA LYS A 442 -17.25 -22.06 -14.33
C LYS A 442 -17.79 -23.47 -14.34
N ASP A 443 -16.88 -24.44 -14.44
CA ASP A 443 -17.21 -25.82 -14.09
C ASP A 443 -17.56 -25.90 -12.59
N PRO A 444 -18.58 -26.68 -12.18
CA PRO A 444 -18.93 -26.82 -10.77
C PRO A 444 -17.80 -27.34 -9.86
N SER A 445 -16.80 -28.02 -10.42
CA SER A 445 -15.61 -28.49 -9.70
C SER A 445 -14.49 -27.45 -9.57
N TRP A 446 -14.64 -26.29 -10.21
CA TRP A 446 -13.71 -25.17 -10.15
C TRP A 446 -14.26 -24.08 -9.23
N ASP A 447 -13.43 -23.12 -8.86
CA ASP A 447 -13.74 -21.98 -8.02
C ASP A 447 -13.58 -20.66 -8.79
N PHE A 448 -14.25 -19.61 -8.29
CA PHE A 448 -13.96 -18.24 -8.68
C PHE A 448 -13.11 -17.59 -7.59
N THR A 449 -11.93 -17.09 -7.94
CA THR A 449 -10.98 -16.51 -6.98
C THR A 449 -10.69 -15.05 -7.33
N TYR A 450 -11.16 -14.10 -6.52
CA TYR A 450 -10.89 -12.68 -6.74
C TYR A 450 -9.42 -12.32 -6.49
N VAL A 451 -8.86 -11.53 -7.41
CA VAL A 451 -7.54 -10.89 -7.30
C VAL A 451 -7.69 -9.39 -7.00
N GLY A 452 -8.74 -8.76 -7.56
CA GLY A 452 -9.09 -7.35 -7.35
C GLY A 452 -10.50 -7.05 -7.89
N GLU A 453 -11.00 -5.82 -7.77
CA GLU A 453 -12.35 -5.48 -8.25
C GLU A 453 -12.60 -5.83 -9.72
N ASN A 454 -11.57 -5.67 -10.55
CA ASN A 454 -11.65 -5.88 -12.00
C ASN A 454 -10.93 -7.14 -12.48
N ALA A 455 -10.49 -8.03 -11.59
CA ALA A 455 -9.79 -9.25 -11.96
C ALA A 455 -10.09 -10.44 -11.03
N PHE A 456 -10.34 -11.61 -11.62
CA PHE A 456 -10.54 -12.87 -10.90
C PHE A 456 -10.07 -14.07 -11.74
N PHE A 457 -9.77 -15.18 -11.07
CA PHE A 457 -9.48 -16.46 -11.69
C PHE A 457 -10.70 -17.38 -11.68
N ILE A 458 -10.74 -18.26 -12.69
CA ILE A 458 -11.54 -19.46 -12.72
C ILE A 458 -10.55 -20.62 -12.77
N ASP A 459 -10.39 -21.35 -11.68
CA ASP A 459 -9.39 -22.41 -11.56
C ASP A 459 -9.84 -23.45 -10.51
N LYS A 460 -9.03 -24.48 -10.27
CA LYS A 460 -9.32 -25.52 -9.28
C LYS A 460 -8.66 -25.27 -7.90
N GLY A 461 -8.01 -24.13 -7.70
CA GLY A 461 -7.38 -23.71 -6.43
C GLY A 461 -6.25 -24.58 -5.85
N SER A 462 -6.10 -25.85 -6.25
CA SER A 462 -5.25 -26.84 -5.57
C SER A 462 -4.47 -27.79 -6.49
N ASP A 463 -4.47 -27.57 -7.81
CA ASP A 463 -3.77 -28.40 -8.79
C ASP A 463 -2.71 -27.54 -9.47
N ASP A 464 -1.45 -27.70 -9.07
CA ASP A 464 -0.28 -27.03 -9.66
C ASP A 464 -0.01 -27.48 -11.10
N GLU A 465 -0.69 -28.53 -11.57
CA GLU A 465 -0.73 -28.96 -12.97
C GLU A 465 -2.05 -28.57 -13.69
N GLY A 466 -2.97 -27.90 -13.00
CA GLY A 466 -4.32 -27.59 -13.46
C GLY A 466 -4.41 -26.35 -14.36
N GLY A 467 -5.42 -26.33 -15.25
CA GLY A 467 -5.72 -25.18 -16.09
C GLY A 467 -6.40 -24.04 -15.34
N SER A 468 -6.40 -22.84 -15.93
CA SER A 468 -7.05 -21.65 -15.37
C SER A 468 -7.52 -20.67 -16.46
N VAL A 469 -8.49 -19.83 -16.10
CA VAL A 469 -8.89 -18.65 -16.87
C VAL A 469 -8.82 -17.42 -15.96
N GLN A 470 -7.89 -16.51 -16.22
CA GLN A 470 -7.88 -15.21 -15.57
C GLN A 470 -8.78 -14.25 -16.37
N VAL A 471 -9.81 -13.72 -15.73
CA VAL A 471 -10.68 -12.69 -16.31
C VAL A 471 -10.25 -11.35 -15.74
N SER A 472 -9.99 -10.38 -16.61
CA SER A 472 -9.70 -8.99 -16.22
C SER A 472 -10.46 -8.00 -17.09
N VAL A 473 -10.78 -6.84 -16.53
CA VAL A 473 -11.49 -5.78 -17.23
C VAL A 473 -10.65 -4.52 -17.25
N MET A 474 -10.55 -3.88 -18.40
CA MET A 474 -9.91 -2.58 -18.57
C MET A 474 -10.89 -1.59 -19.14
N GLN A 475 -11.04 -0.43 -18.50
CA GLN A 475 -11.85 0.67 -19.03
C GLN A 475 -11.01 1.59 -19.92
N LEU A 476 -11.58 2.00 -21.05
CA LEU A 476 -11.04 3.00 -21.96
C LEU A 476 -11.91 4.27 -21.88
N PRO A 477 -11.34 5.47 -22.11
CA PRO A 477 -12.13 6.71 -22.18
C PRO A 477 -12.81 6.89 -23.55
N TYR A 478 -13.03 5.80 -24.29
CA TYR A 478 -13.69 5.76 -25.59
C TYR A 478 -14.16 4.35 -25.90
N VAL A 479 -15.00 4.20 -26.92
CA VAL A 479 -15.52 2.89 -27.34
C VAL A 479 -14.36 1.98 -27.80
N ALA A 480 -14.22 0.86 -27.11
CA ALA A 480 -13.34 -0.25 -27.45
C ALA A 480 -13.80 -0.94 -28.74
N THR A 481 -12.83 -1.30 -29.57
CA THR A 481 -13.00 -1.98 -30.85
C THR A 481 -11.88 -3.01 -31.02
N ALA A 482 -12.06 -3.97 -31.93
CA ALA A 482 -10.99 -4.92 -32.25
C ALA A 482 -9.71 -4.22 -32.78
N ALA A 483 -9.84 -3.01 -33.35
CA ALA A 483 -8.72 -2.23 -33.87
C ALA A 483 -7.90 -1.54 -32.77
N ASN A 484 -8.54 -1.10 -31.68
CA ASN A 484 -7.86 -0.43 -30.58
C ASN A 484 -7.52 -1.35 -29.39
N ALA A 485 -8.03 -2.59 -29.38
CA ALA A 485 -7.78 -3.60 -28.34
C ALA A 485 -6.28 -3.91 -28.14
N VAL A 486 -5.55 -4.28 -29.20
CA VAL A 486 -4.13 -4.61 -29.12
C VAL A 486 -3.26 -3.40 -28.75
N PRO A 487 -3.46 -2.22 -29.39
CA PRO A 487 -2.78 -1.00 -28.93
C PRO A 487 -3.04 -0.68 -27.46
N ALA A 488 -4.27 -0.83 -26.97
CA ALA A 488 -4.60 -0.58 -25.57
C ALA A 488 -3.86 -1.52 -24.61
N PHE A 489 -3.81 -2.81 -24.93
CA PHE A 489 -3.04 -3.77 -24.13
C PHE A 489 -1.54 -3.44 -24.13
N LYS A 490 -0.95 -3.12 -25.29
CA LYS A 490 0.46 -2.69 -25.38
C LYS A 490 0.73 -1.44 -24.53
N ARG A 491 -0.18 -0.46 -24.51
CA ARG A 491 -0.05 0.73 -23.66
C ARG A 491 -0.05 0.35 -22.18
N ALA A 492 -0.96 -0.52 -21.73
CA ALA A 492 -1.01 -0.94 -20.33
C ALA A 492 0.29 -1.66 -19.91
N VAL A 493 0.79 -2.59 -20.73
CA VAL A 493 2.09 -3.26 -20.52
C VAL A 493 3.23 -2.25 -20.38
N ALA A 494 3.21 -1.21 -21.22
CA ALA A 494 4.27 -0.23 -21.23
C ALA A 494 4.19 0.78 -20.07
N GLN A 495 2.99 1.14 -19.61
CA GLN A 495 2.78 1.94 -18.40
C GLN A 495 3.33 1.24 -17.14
N LEU A 496 3.34 -0.09 -17.14
CA LEU A 496 3.97 -0.92 -16.11
C LEU A 496 5.49 -1.09 -16.30
N GLY A 497 6.08 -0.53 -17.35
CA GLY A 497 7.51 -0.67 -17.65
C GLY A 497 7.93 -2.06 -18.13
N LEU A 498 6.99 -2.93 -18.50
CA LEU A 498 7.25 -4.35 -18.84
C LEU A 498 7.47 -4.61 -20.34
N HIS A 499 7.65 -3.57 -21.14
CA HIS A 499 7.71 -3.67 -22.60
C HIS A 499 8.92 -4.45 -23.14
N ALA A 500 9.99 -4.60 -22.36
CA ALA A 500 11.15 -5.43 -22.70
C ALA A 500 10.94 -6.91 -22.33
N LEU A 501 10.03 -7.17 -21.39
CA LEU A 501 9.77 -8.51 -20.86
C LEU A 501 8.62 -9.20 -21.58
N ILE A 502 7.69 -8.43 -22.14
CA ILE A 502 6.47 -8.93 -22.78
C ILE A 502 6.50 -8.63 -24.28
N ASP A 503 6.46 -9.67 -25.11
CA ASP A 503 6.32 -9.55 -26.56
C ASP A 503 5.01 -10.18 -27.06
N ILE A 504 4.38 -9.56 -28.05
CA ILE A 504 3.18 -10.10 -28.70
C ILE A 504 3.63 -10.77 -30.00
N THR A 505 3.73 -12.09 -29.99
CA THR A 505 4.28 -12.88 -31.10
C THR A 505 3.24 -13.17 -32.19
N ALA A 506 1.95 -13.12 -31.85
CA ALA A 506 0.85 -13.20 -32.80
C ALA A 506 -0.40 -12.47 -32.31
N ASP A 507 -1.15 -11.85 -33.22
CA ASP A 507 -2.52 -11.41 -32.99
C ASP A 507 -3.44 -11.89 -34.12
N THR A 508 -4.56 -12.52 -33.77
CA THR A 508 -5.54 -13.01 -34.75
C THR A 508 -6.95 -12.58 -34.34
N SER A 509 -7.81 -12.31 -35.32
CA SER A 509 -9.23 -12.07 -35.05
C SER A 509 -9.91 -13.38 -34.67
N VAL A 510 -10.75 -13.34 -33.64
CA VAL A 510 -11.49 -14.50 -33.13
C VAL A 510 -12.94 -14.11 -32.84
N THR A 511 -13.83 -15.10 -32.82
CA THR A 511 -15.21 -14.94 -32.37
C THR A 511 -15.42 -15.82 -31.14
N ILE A 512 -15.81 -15.22 -30.02
CA ILE A 512 -16.12 -15.91 -28.76
C ILE A 512 -17.60 -15.71 -28.48
N ASN A 513 -18.38 -16.81 -28.52
CA ASN A 513 -19.83 -16.79 -28.31
C ASN A 513 -20.55 -15.68 -29.14
N GLY A 514 -20.19 -15.55 -30.41
CA GLY A 514 -20.75 -14.54 -31.33
C GLY A 514 -20.16 -13.13 -31.20
N GLN A 515 -19.28 -12.88 -30.23
CA GLN A 515 -18.62 -11.59 -30.04
C GLN A 515 -17.27 -11.55 -30.76
N SER A 516 -17.02 -10.49 -31.51
CA SER A 516 -15.73 -10.28 -32.17
C SER A 516 -14.66 -9.87 -31.15
N GLY A 517 -13.50 -10.50 -31.20
CA GLY A 517 -12.36 -10.19 -30.33
C GLY A 517 -11.02 -10.47 -31.00
N LYS A 518 -9.96 -10.40 -30.20
CA LYS A 518 -8.58 -10.70 -30.61
C LYS A 518 -8.02 -11.82 -29.75
N LYS A 519 -7.34 -12.79 -30.37
CA LYS A 519 -6.50 -13.78 -29.71
C LYS A 519 -5.05 -13.35 -29.86
N LEU A 520 -4.38 -13.13 -28.74
CA LEU A 520 -2.96 -12.81 -28.65
C LEU A 520 -2.20 -14.03 -28.17
N THR A 521 -1.05 -14.25 -28.80
CA THR A 521 0.01 -15.08 -28.24
C THR A 521 1.04 -14.14 -27.67
N VAL A 522 1.20 -14.17 -26.36
CA VAL A 522 2.09 -13.29 -25.61
C VAL A 522 3.23 -14.12 -25.07
N SER A 523 4.46 -13.67 -25.27
CA SER A 523 5.65 -14.29 -24.68
C SER A 523 6.19 -13.39 -23.58
N SER A 524 6.52 -13.99 -22.44
CA SER A 524 7.21 -13.32 -21.34
C SER A 524 8.25 -14.25 -20.73
N MET A 525 9.48 -13.78 -20.58
CA MET A 525 10.59 -14.51 -19.94
C MET A 525 10.75 -15.98 -20.42
N GLY A 526 10.57 -16.22 -21.72
CA GLY A 526 10.69 -17.55 -22.34
C GLY A 526 9.44 -18.42 -22.25
N GLN A 527 8.40 -17.99 -21.53
CA GLN A 527 7.09 -18.63 -21.52
C GLN A 527 6.17 -17.98 -22.56
N THR A 528 5.12 -18.71 -22.94
CA THR A 528 4.09 -18.22 -23.87
C THR A 528 2.71 -18.51 -23.30
N PHE A 529 1.84 -17.50 -23.29
CA PHE A 529 0.47 -17.60 -22.84
C PHE A 529 -0.49 -17.02 -23.88
N ILE A 530 -1.74 -17.48 -23.82
CA ILE A 530 -2.80 -17.07 -24.73
C ILE A 530 -3.70 -16.07 -24.02
N LYS A 531 -3.98 -14.94 -24.69
CA LYS A 531 -4.89 -13.92 -24.18
C LYS A 531 -5.97 -13.59 -25.19
N TYR A 532 -7.24 -13.68 -24.79
CA TYR A 532 -8.36 -13.17 -25.56
C TYR A 532 -8.70 -11.76 -25.09
N ILE A 533 -8.97 -10.85 -26.04
CA ILE A 533 -9.43 -9.49 -25.75
C ILE A 533 -10.74 -9.26 -26.48
N ILE A 534 -11.81 -9.04 -25.71
CA ILE A 534 -13.18 -8.87 -26.17
C ILE A 534 -13.64 -7.44 -25.85
N PRO A 535 -13.80 -6.57 -26.86
CA PRO A 535 -14.35 -5.24 -26.67
C PRO A 535 -15.84 -5.29 -26.27
N HIS A 536 -16.20 -4.51 -25.26
CA HIS A 536 -17.58 -4.32 -24.84
C HIS A 536 -17.82 -2.86 -24.45
N ARG A 537 -18.37 -2.08 -25.39
CA ARG A 537 -18.47 -0.61 -25.30
C ARG A 537 -17.13 0.00 -24.94
N GLU A 538 -17.00 0.78 -23.88
CA GLU A 538 -15.75 1.40 -23.43
C GLU A 538 -14.84 0.46 -22.63
N TYR A 539 -15.13 -0.85 -22.59
CA TYR A 539 -14.33 -1.82 -21.84
C TYR A 539 -13.67 -2.85 -22.76
N LEU A 540 -12.51 -3.33 -22.33
CA LEU A 540 -11.86 -4.53 -22.85
C LEU A 540 -11.97 -5.61 -21.77
N ILE A 541 -12.70 -6.69 -22.07
CA ILE A 541 -12.72 -7.90 -21.24
C ILE A 541 -11.59 -8.79 -21.76
N MET A 542 -10.65 -9.10 -20.89
CA MET A 542 -9.46 -9.89 -21.20
C MET A 542 -9.54 -11.24 -20.50
N LEU A 543 -9.30 -12.32 -21.25
CA LEU A 543 -9.24 -13.68 -20.74
C LEU A 543 -7.83 -14.22 -20.97
N GLU A 544 -7.06 -14.44 -19.92
CA GLU A 544 -5.78 -15.12 -19.99
C GLU A 544 -5.97 -16.61 -19.71
N ILE A 545 -5.31 -17.44 -20.50
CA ILE A 545 -5.63 -18.86 -20.61
C ILE A 545 -4.41 -19.70 -20.29
N ASP A 546 -4.61 -20.62 -19.36
CA ASP A 546 -3.73 -21.75 -19.11
C ASP A 546 -4.53 -23.05 -19.25
N TYR A 547 -4.06 -23.97 -20.09
CA TYR A 547 -4.70 -25.26 -20.29
C TYR A 547 -4.23 -26.34 -19.31
N GLY A 548 -3.30 -26.00 -18.41
CA GLY A 548 -2.65 -26.94 -17.52
C GLY A 548 -1.61 -27.78 -18.25
N LYS A 549 -0.90 -28.61 -17.49
CA LYS A 549 0.20 -29.42 -18.02
C LYS A 549 -0.32 -30.40 -19.07
N SER A 550 0.31 -30.40 -20.26
CA SER A 550 -0.11 -31.23 -21.41
C SER A 550 -1.56 -31.03 -21.84
N ASP A 551 -2.11 -29.82 -21.68
CA ASP A 551 -3.48 -29.45 -22.07
C ASP A 551 -4.59 -30.27 -21.37
N LYS A 552 -4.31 -30.82 -20.18
CA LYS A 552 -5.22 -31.68 -19.40
C LYS A 552 -6.62 -31.07 -19.21
N ASP A 553 -6.69 -29.77 -18.95
CA ASP A 553 -7.94 -29.07 -18.63
C ASP A 553 -8.49 -28.25 -19.81
N LYS A 554 -7.95 -28.46 -21.01
CA LYS A 554 -8.31 -27.69 -22.20
C LYS A 554 -9.82 -27.61 -22.45
N ALA A 555 -10.54 -28.72 -22.30
CA ALA A 555 -11.98 -28.76 -22.53
C ALA A 555 -12.76 -27.90 -21.53
N THR A 556 -12.36 -27.93 -20.26
CA THR A 556 -12.97 -27.17 -19.17
C THR A 556 -12.72 -25.67 -19.35
N VAL A 557 -11.49 -25.31 -19.68
CA VAL A 557 -11.06 -23.94 -19.98
C VAL A 557 -11.81 -23.38 -21.19
N ASP A 558 -11.86 -24.14 -22.30
CA ASP A 558 -12.60 -23.73 -23.50
C ASP A 558 -14.10 -23.57 -23.21
N ALA A 559 -14.68 -24.40 -22.34
CA ALA A 559 -16.08 -24.27 -21.92
C ALA A 559 -16.33 -22.98 -21.12
N ALA A 560 -15.44 -22.64 -20.18
CA ALA A 560 -15.50 -21.39 -19.43
C ALA A 560 -15.40 -20.16 -20.36
N VAL A 561 -14.42 -20.14 -21.27
CA VAL A 561 -14.25 -19.05 -22.26
C VAL A 561 -15.49 -18.90 -23.14
N ASN A 562 -16.05 -20.01 -23.64
CA ASN A 562 -17.24 -19.98 -24.50
C ASN A 562 -18.53 -19.63 -23.78
N SER A 563 -18.56 -19.65 -22.44
CA SER A 563 -19.72 -19.23 -21.65
C SER A 563 -19.85 -17.70 -21.52
N LEU A 564 -18.80 -16.94 -21.89
CA LEU A 564 -18.82 -15.47 -21.81
C LEU A 564 -19.99 -14.90 -22.61
N THR A 565 -20.85 -14.14 -21.95
CA THR A 565 -22.01 -13.48 -22.55
C THR A 565 -22.02 -12.00 -22.17
N LEU A 566 -21.98 -11.12 -23.17
CA LEU A 566 -22.08 -9.68 -22.97
C LEU A 566 -23.55 -9.28 -22.82
N LEU A 567 -23.87 -8.52 -21.79
CA LEU A 567 -25.23 -8.07 -21.52
C LEU A 567 -25.43 -6.64 -22.04
N PRO A 568 -26.69 -6.21 -22.28
CA PRO A 568 -26.98 -4.83 -22.66
C PRO A 568 -26.58 -3.85 -21.56
N PHE A 569 -26.10 -2.68 -21.99
CA PHE A 569 -25.62 -1.62 -21.10
C PHE A 569 -26.55 -0.41 -21.23
N SER A 570 -27.05 0.12 -20.11
CA SER A 570 -28.04 1.21 -20.09
C SER A 570 -27.44 2.60 -19.97
N GLU A 571 -26.26 2.73 -19.36
CA GLU A 571 -25.65 4.03 -19.09
C GLU A 571 -24.89 4.58 -20.32
N SER A 572 -24.81 5.92 -20.40
CA SER A 572 -24.07 6.61 -21.46
C SER A 572 -22.73 7.12 -20.95
N PHE A 573 -21.69 6.94 -21.76
CA PHE A 573 -20.34 7.41 -21.48
C PHE A 573 -20.30 8.93 -21.23
N LYS A 574 -19.63 9.34 -20.14
CA LYS A 574 -19.41 10.75 -19.81
C LYS A 574 -18.01 11.15 -20.29
N THR A 575 -17.95 11.97 -21.34
CA THR A 575 -16.70 12.60 -21.76
C THR A 575 -16.26 13.62 -20.72
N LEU A 576 -14.95 13.83 -20.59
CA LEU A 576 -14.36 14.88 -19.77
C LEU A 576 -13.83 16.00 -20.67
N PRO A 577 -14.69 16.95 -21.12
CA PRO A 577 -14.29 17.95 -22.11
C PRO A 577 -13.31 19.00 -21.57
N GLN A 578 -13.28 19.16 -20.26
CA GLN A 578 -12.42 20.10 -19.54
C GLN A 578 -12.02 19.47 -18.21
N TYR A 579 -10.77 19.71 -17.81
CA TYR A 579 -10.27 19.42 -16.49
C TYR A 579 -9.66 20.68 -15.89
N SER A 580 -9.95 20.94 -14.63
CA SER A 580 -9.42 22.08 -13.88
C SER A 580 -9.02 21.65 -12.48
N GLN A 581 -7.87 22.13 -12.03
CA GLN A 581 -7.31 21.86 -10.71
C GLN A 581 -6.84 23.18 -10.08
N GLN A 582 -6.95 23.27 -8.76
CA GLN A 582 -6.62 24.50 -8.01
C GLN A 582 -5.14 24.57 -7.61
N THR A 583 -4.51 23.44 -7.30
CA THR A 583 -3.15 23.40 -6.73
C THR A 583 -2.30 22.30 -7.38
N PRO A 584 -1.34 22.64 -8.25
CA PRO A 584 -1.17 23.95 -8.88
C PRO A 584 -2.39 24.29 -9.75
N ALA A 585 -2.64 25.58 -9.95
CA ALA A 585 -3.79 26.05 -10.71
C ALA A 585 -3.58 25.78 -12.21
N PHE A 586 -4.42 24.96 -12.82
CA PHE A 586 -4.44 24.82 -14.28
C PHE A 586 -5.81 24.42 -14.82
N THR A 587 -6.03 24.71 -16.11
CA THR A 587 -7.16 24.20 -16.89
C THR A 587 -6.68 23.73 -18.24
N VAL A 588 -7.17 22.57 -18.68
CA VAL A 588 -6.95 22.01 -20.02
C VAL A 588 -8.27 21.54 -20.61
N LEU A 589 -8.46 21.74 -21.92
CA LEU A 589 -9.61 21.25 -22.66
C LEU A 589 -9.20 20.01 -23.48
N THR A 590 -10.11 19.05 -23.62
CA THR A 590 -9.93 18.01 -24.64
C THR A 590 -9.93 18.67 -26.02
N GLY A 591 -8.87 18.45 -26.79
CA GLY A 591 -8.82 18.78 -28.21
C GLY A 591 -9.48 17.69 -29.07
N ASN A 592 -9.66 17.97 -30.36
CA ASN A 592 -10.14 16.97 -31.33
C ASN A 592 -9.15 15.78 -31.40
N GLY A 593 -9.67 14.56 -31.28
CA GLY A 593 -8.88 13.32 -31.37
C GLY A 593 -8.29 12.81 -30.05
N TRP A 594 -8.51 13.51 -28.93
CA TRP A 594 -8.06 13.12 -27.59
C TRP A 594 -9.24 12.98 -26.63
N GLN A 595 -9.10 12.04 -25.69
CA GLN A 595 -9.99 11.90 -24.54
C GLN A 595 -9.19 12.05 -23.24
N MET A 596 -9.84 12.62 -22.24
CA MET A 596 -9.28 12.81 -20.90
C MET A 596 -9.95 11.87 -19.91
N ARG A 597 -9.17 11.34 -18.97
CA ARG A 597 -9.66 10.59 -17.81
C ARG A 597 -8.88 11.03 -16.57
N THR A 598 -9.59 11.21 -15.47
CA THR A 598 -8.97 11.44 -14.16
C THR A 598 -8.40 10.14 -13.60
N VAL A 599 -7.28 10.26 -12.91
CA VAL A 599 -6.56 9.16 -12.28
C VAL A 599 -6.59 9.38 -10.77
N HIS A 600 -6.66 8.32 -9.96
CA HIS A 600 -6.54 8.44 -8.50
C HIS A 600 -5.06 8.60 -8.09
N ASN A 601 -4.41 9.63 -8.63
CA ASN A 601 -2.99 9.90 -8.42
C ASN A 601 -2.78 11.41 -8.37
N LYS A 602 -2.33 11.95 -7.24
CA LYS A 602 -2.18 13.41 -7.08
C LYS A 602 -1.00 13.98 -7.86
N SER A 603 0.05 13.19 -8.04
CA SER A 603 1.23 13.54 -8.84
C SER A 603 1.00 13.33 -10.35
N ALA A 604 -0.05 12.61 -10.75
CA ALA A 604 -0.42 12.40 -12.14
C ALA A 604 -1.95 12.36 -12.34
N PRO A 605 -2.68 13.46 -12.07
CA PRO A 605 -4.14 13.45 -11.92
C PRO A 605 -4.93 13.23 -13.21
N LEU A 606 -4.28 13.29 -14.37
CA LEU A 606 -4.95 13.28 -15.66
C LEU A 606 -4.18 12.42 -16.67
N GLN A 607 -4.91 11.57 -17.39
CA GLN A 607 -4.42 10.85 -18.55
C GLN A 607 -5.08 11.35 -19.83
N PHE A 608 -4.30 11.40 -20.90
CA PHE A 608 -4.73 11.72 -22.26
C PHE A 608 -4.63 10.45 -23.11
N LEU A 609 -5.70 10.09 -23.81
CA LEU A 609 -5.67 8.95 -24.73
C LEU A 609 -6.12 9.40 -26.12
N SER A 610 -5.31 9.11 -27.14
CA SER A 610 -5.65 9.44 -28.52
C SER A 610 -6.66 8.42 -29.07
N GLN A 611 -7.71 8.93 -29.70
CA GLN A 611 -8.69 8.13 -30.45
C GLN A 611 -8.18 7.81 -31.86
N ASP A 612 -7.48 8.76 -32.48
CA ASP A 612 -7.01 8.65 -33.86
C ASP A 612 -5.71 7.84 -33.98
N ILE A 613 -4.88 7.88 -32.93
CA ILE A 613 -3.58 7.19 -32.89
C ILE A 613 -3.56 6.32 -31.62
N PRO A 614 -4.12 5.10 -31.65
CA PRO A 614 -4.20 4.25 -30.46
C PRO A 614 -2.84 3.90 -29.80
N ALA A 615 -1.71 4.03 -30.50
CA ALA A 615 -0.39 3.84 -29.88
C ALA A 615 0.05 5.05 -29.02
N ALA A 616 -0.63 6.19 -29.13
CA ALA A 616 -0.31 7.45 -28.46
C ALA A 616 -1.19 7.70 -27.23
N TYR A 617 -0.54 8.05 -26.13
CA TYR A 617 -1.17 8.48 -24.89
C TYR A 617 -0.29 9.53 -24.21
N GLY A 618 -0.85 10.25 -23.25
CA GLY A 618 -0.13 11.22 -22.47
C GLY A 618 -0.64 11.28 -21.05
N GLY A 619 -0.03 12.14 -20.25
CA GLY A 619 -0.49 12.44 -18.90
C GLY A 619 -0.21 13.88 -18.54
N MET A 620 -0.84 14.34 -17.47
CA MET A 620 -0.48 15.57 -16.78
C MET A 620 0.16 15.18 -15.46
N GLY A 621 1.49 15.32 -15.37
CA GLY A 621 2.23 15.17 -14.11
C GLY A 621 2.27 16.47 -13.31
N ILE A 622 2.44 16.36 -12.01
CA ILE A 622 2.66 17.44 -11.05
C ILE A 622 3.83 17.04 -10.18
N VAL A 623 4.93 17.77 -10.31
CA VAL A 623 6.15 17.52 -9.55
C VAL A 623 6.28 18.59 -8.49
N LYS A 624 6.18 18.22 -7.22
CA LYS A 624 6.44 19.13 -6.10
C LYS A 624 7.93 19.41 -6.00
N THR A 625 8.31 20.67 -5.80
CA THR A 625 9.72 21.03 -5.60
C THR A 625 10.16 20.74 -4.16
N ASP A 626 11.31 20.09 -4.02
CA ASP A 626 12.07 19.88 -2.79
C ASP A 626 13.24 20.88 -2.67
N GLU A 627 14.06 20.78 -1.62
CA GLU A 627 15.25 21.63 -1.43
C GLU A 627 16.26 21.56 -2.59
N SER A 628 16.32 20.43 -3.30
CA SER A 628 17.25 20.22 -4.42
C SER A 628 16.75 20.81 -5.75
N THR A 629 15.46 21.10 -5.84
CA THR A 629 14.77 21.53 -7.07
C THR A 629 14.15 22.91 -6.98
N LYS A 630 13.91 23.40 -5.76
CA LYS A 630 13.31 24.70 -5.51
C LYS A 630 14.22 25.82 -6.01
N GLY A 631 13.67 26.65 -6.90
CA GLY A 631 14.38 27.81 -7.46
C GLY A 631 15.36 27.50 -8.58
N LEU A 632 15.41 26.26 -9.10
CA LEU A 632 16.20 25.95 -10.29
C LEU A 632 15.69 26.75 -11.50
N SER A 633 16.62 27.30 -12.28
CA SER A 633 16.29 27.85 -13.59
C SER A 633 15.90 26.72 -14.57
N ASN A 634 15.26 27.08 -15.68
CA ASN A 634 14.94 26.11 -16.73
C ASN A 634 16.19 25.41 -17.29
N ASP A 635 17.33 26.10 -17.41
CA ASP A 635 18.60 25.50 -17.82
C ASP A 635 19.09 24.46 -16.81
N GLN A 636 19.07 24.80 -15.52
CA GLN A 636 19.49 23.89 -14.45
C GLN A 636 18.56 22.68 -14.34
N TRP A 637 17.26 22.90 -14.52
CA TRP A 637 16.28 21.81 -14.56
C TRP A 637 16.56 20.86 -15.75
N LEU A 638 16.82 21.41 -16.93
CA LEU A 638 17.16 20.62 -18.11
C LEU A 638 18.46 19.82 -17.91
N GLU A 639 19.49 20.44 -17.32
CA GLU A 639 20.73 19.73 -16.97
C GLU A 639 20.47 18.57 -16.00
N LYS A 640 19.61 18.76 -15.00
CA LYS A 640 19.19 17.70 -14.08
C LYS A 640 18.50 16.55 -14.83
N GLN A 641 17.57 16.83 -15.75
CA GLN A 641 16.92 15.79 -16.56
C GLN A 641 17.91 15.04 -17.46
N LEU A 642 18.82 15.76 -18.12
CA LEU A 642 19.88 15.16 -18.94
C LEU A 642 20.79 14.24 -18.11
N GLN A 643 21.07 14.60 -16.87
CA GLN A 643 21.83 13.78 -15.95
C GLN A 643 21.07 12.52 -15.53
N SER A 644 19.77 12.63 -15.21
CA SER A 644 18.91 11.48 -14.93
C SER A 644 18.84 10.48 -16.09
N VAL A 645 18.85 10.95 -17.34
CA VAL A 645 18.92 10.04 -18.52
C VAL A 645 20.24 9.25 -18.56
N LYS A 646 21.36 9.87 -18.19
CA LYS A 646 22.65 9.16 -18.13
C LYS A 646 22.64 8.08 -17.05
N GLU A 647 22.09 8.38 -15.89
CA GLU A 647 21.96 7.46 -14.77
C GLU A 647 21.00 6.30 -15.11
N ALA A 648 19.83 6.62 -15.69
CA ALA A 648 18.88 5.63 -16.17
C ALA A 648 19.53 4.67 -17.19
N ASN A 649 20.38 5.18 -18.09
CA ASN A 649 21.12 4.35 -19.04
C ASN A 649 22.19 3.43 -18.41
N GLN A 650 22.67 3.72 -17.20
CA GLN A 650 23.59 2.81 -16.50
C GLN A 650 22.86 1.55 -16.04
N LEU A 651 21.62 1.70 -15.58
CA LEU A 651 20.77 0.59 -15.13
C LEU A 651 20.01 -0.07 -16.30
N GLY A 652 19.53 0.71 -17.25
CA GLY A 652 18.73 0.25 -18.39
C GLY A 652 19.43 -0.85 -19.19
N LYS A 653 20.75 -0.79 -19.32
CA LYS A 653 21.54 -1.83 -20.00
C LYS A 653 21.40 -3.22 -19.38
N LEU A 654 21.14 -3.32 -18.07
CA LEU A 654 20.94 -4.59 -17.37
C LEU A 654 19.62 -5.28 -17.77
N ILE A 655 18.66 -4.50 -18.28
CA ILE A 655 17.31 -4.94 -18.66
C ILE A 655 17.04 -4.72 -20.15
N ASP A 656 18.11 -4.64 -20.94
CA ASP A 656 18.05 -4.44 -22.39
C ASP A 656 17.44 -3.11 -22.86
N LEU A 657 17.54 -2.02 -22.09
CA LEU A 657 16.97 -0.71 -22.43
C LEU A 657 18.02 0.40 -22.51
N SER A 658 17.82 1.31 -23.47
CA SER A 658 18.59 2.54 -23.62
C SER A 658 17.68 3.71 -23.99
N LEU A 659 18.02 4.88 -23.45
CA LEU A 659 17.35 6.15 -23.65
C LEU A 659 18.27 7.09 -24.43
N GLU A 660 17.81 7.62 -25.55
CA GLU A 660 18.53 8.63 -26.32
C GLU A 660 17.74 9.93 -26.41
N VAL A 661 18.39 11.04 -26.06
CA VAL A 661 17.79 12.38 -26.16
C VAL A 661 17.77 12.81 -27.62
N ILE A 662 16.58 13.04 -28.16
CA ILE A 662 16.38 13.46 -29.55
C ILE A 662 16.45 14.98 -29.65
N GLN A 663 15.77 15.66 -28.74
CA GLN A 663 15.64 17.11 -28.73
C GLN A 663 15.47 17.59 -27.29
N SER A 664 16.04 18.75 -26.97
CA SER A 664 15.80 19.41 -25.69
C SER A 664 15.90 20.93 -25.84
N GLN A 665 15.08 21.67 -25.09
CA GLN A 665 15.08 23.13 -25.05
C GLN A 665 14.71 23.60 -23.65
N ALA A 666 15.57 24.39 -23.01
CA ALA A 666 15.27 24.98 -21.70
C ALA A 666 14.17 26.05 -21.78
N HIS A 667 14.10 26.77 -22.91
CA HIS A 667 13.16 27.88 -23.12
C HIS A 667 12.26 27.58 -24.32
N TYR A 668 11.25 26.73 -24.11
CA TYR A 668 10.26 26.35 -25.10
C TYR A 668 8.97 27.16 -24.94
N ARG A 669 8.46 27.69 -26.06
CA ARG A 669 7.15 28.31 -26.12
C ARG A 669 6.08 27.28 -26.47
N LEU A 670 5.33 26.85 -25.47
CA LEU A 670 4.25 25.87 -25.63
C LEU A 670 3.00 26.49 -26.28
N ASN A 671 2.58 27.66 -25.81
CA ASN A 671 1.44 28.38 -26.37
C ASN A 671 1.58 29.91 -26.19
N ASN A 672 0.49 30.66 -26.29
CA ASN A 672 0.50 32.13 -26.14
C ASN A 672 0.67 32.62 -24.69
N GLU A 673 0.29 31.80 -23.71
CA GLU A 673 0.41 32.08 -22.27
C GLU A 673 1.71 31.49 -21.71
N LEU A 674 2.01 30.25 -22.08
CA LEU A 674 3.14 29.46 -21.59
C LEU A 674 4.31 29.57 -22.57
N LYS A 675 5.15 30.58 -22.36
CA LYS A 675 6.26 30.93 -23.26
C LYS A 675 7.62 30.43 -22.82
N ASP A 676 7.71 29.91 -21.61
CA ASP A 676 8.98 29.55 -20.98
C ASP A 676 8.85 28.23 -20.20
N ALA A 677 8.82 27.13 -20.94
CA ALA A 677 8.80 25.77 -20.40
C ALA A 677 10.07 25.02 -20.82
N VAL A 678 10.49 24.05 -20.03
CA VAL A 678 11.50 23.08 -20.50
C VAL A 678 10.78 22.06 -21.38
N MET A 679 11.37 21.71 -22.52
CA MET A 679 10.90 20.63 -23.39
C MET A 679 12.01 19.61 -23.58
N PHE A 680 11.64 18.33 -23.56
CA PHE A 680 12.57 17.22 -23.70
C PHE A 680 11.94 16.06 -24.48
N GLU A 681 12.69 15.47 -25.41
CA GLU A 681 12.25 14.34 -26.23
C GLU A 681 13.25 13.19 -26.15
N ILE A 682 12.73 11.98 -25.93
CA ILE A 682 13.53 10.76 -25.79
C ILE A 682 13.04 9.70 -26.77
N VAL A 683 13.97 8.88 -27.27
CA VAL A 683 13.65 7.58 -27.86
C VAL A 683 14.18 6.46 -26.95
N THR A 684 13.31 5.51 -26.63
CA THR A 684 13.68 4.29 -25.91
C THR A 684 13.95 3.18 -26.92
N LYS A 685 15.09 2.49 -26.77
CA LYS A 685 15.51 1.39 -27.65
C LYS A 685 15.95 0.16 -26.86
N SER A 686 15.74 -1.01 -27.45
CA SER A 686 16.36 -2.24 -26.97
C SER A 686 17.87 -2.20 -27.25
N VAL A 687 18.69 -2.56 -26.26
CA VAL A 687 20.17 -2.53 -26.39
C VAL A 687 20.65 -3.65 -27.31
N SER A 688 20.05 -4.83 -27.21
CA SER A 688 20.42 -6.06 -27.91
C SER A 688 19.98 -6.04 -29.36
N THR A 689 18.80 -5.47 -29.65
CA THR A 689 18.23 -5.46 -31.00
C THR A 689 18.36 -4.10 -31.71
N GLY A 690 18.61 -3.01 -30.98
CA GLY A 690 18.57 -1.65 -31.49
C GLY A 690 17.17 -1.17 -31.88
N LYS A 691 16.12 -1.98 -31.66
CA LYS A 691 14.75 -1.68 -32.03
C LYS A 691 14.20 -0.53 -31.18
N VAL A 692 13.58 0.45 -31.84
CA VAL A 692 12.83 1.51 -31.14
C VAL A 692 11.58 0.93 -30.51
N ILE A 693 11.42 1.19 -29.23
CA ILE A 693 10.31 0.73 -28.39
C ILE A 693 9.28 1.86 -28.27
N SER A 694 9.72 3.02 -27.78
CA SER A 694 8.87 4.19 -27.56
C SER A 694 9.56 5.47 -27.99
N ARG A 695 8.76 6.50 -28.21
CA ARG A 695 9.21 7.89 -28.27
C ARG A 695 8.36 8.72 -27.33
N ASP A 696 9.02 9.57 -26.58
CA ASP A 696 8.47 10.32 -25.46
C ASP A 696 8.76 11.81 -25.65
N MET A 697 7.83 12.66 -25.22
CA MET A 697 7.97 14.12 -25.21
C MET A 697 7.35 14.66 -23.93
N ASP A 698 8.14 15.35 -23.13
CA ASP A 698 7.72 15.94 -21.87
C ASP A 698 7.98 17.45 -21.87
N TYR A 699 7.06 18.18 -21.25
CA TYR A 699 7.21 19.59 -20.93
C TYR A 699 7.31 19.75 -19.42
N TYR A 700 8.09 20.71 -18.92
CA TYR A 700 8.07 21.12 -17.52
C TYR A 700 7.77 22.62 -17.45
N ILE A 701 6.65 22.96 -16.82
CA ILE A 701 6.14 24.32 -16.71
C ILE A 701 6.21 24.73 -15.24
N PRO A 702 7.04 25.72 -14.86
CA PRO A 702 7.13 26.17 -13.47
C PRO A 702 5.83 26.88 -13.04
N THR A 703 5.30 26.51 -11.87
CA THR A 703 4.05 27.06 -11.30
C THR A 703 4.21 27.54 -9.85
N GLY A 704 5.44 27.73 -9.38
CA GLY A 704 5.78 28.06 -8.00
C GLY A 704 6.48 26.89 -7.33
N ASP A 705 5.88 26.35 -6.26
CA ASP A 705 6.38 25.15 -5.56
C ASP A 705 6.13 23.83 -6.34
N PHE A 706 5.67 23.91 -7.59
CA PHE A 706 5.39 22.76 -8.44
C PHE A 706 5.83 23.00 -9.89
N TYR A 707 6.17 21.92 -10.60
CA TYR A 707 6.22 21.86 -12.05
C TYR A 707 5.03 21.08 -12.58
N LEU A 708 4.30 21.67 -13.53
CA LEU A 708 3.29 20.98 -14.31
C LEU A 708 3.97 20.29 -15.50
N SER A 709 3.72 19.00 -15.68
CA SER A 709 4.45 18.14 -16.61
C SER A 709 3.53 17.42 -17.61
N PRO A 710 2.99 18.09 -18.64
CA PRO A 710 2.26 17.39 -19.69
C PRO A 710 3.23 16.58 -20.56
N GLY A 711 2.97 15.27 -20.67
CA GLY A 711 3.81 14.32 -21.41
C GLY A 711 3.04 13.55 -22.48
N LEU A 712 3.74 13.13 -23.54
CA LEU A 712 3.25 12.28 -24.62
C LEU A 712 4.20 11.09 -24.80
N THR A 713 3.64 9.89 -24.87
CA THR A 713 4.34 8.66 -25.23
C THR A 713 3.67 8.00 -26.43
N VAL A 714 4.49 7.49 -27.35
CA VAL A 714 4.03 6.68 -28.49
C VAL A 714 4.82 5.37 -28.54
N HIS A 715 4.12 4.26 -28.29
CA HIS A 715 4.70 2.90 -28.37
C HIS A 715 4.66 2.38 -29.80
N SER A 716 5.61 2.84 -30.61
CA SER A 716 5.77 2.40 -31.99
C SER A 716 7.20 2.64 -32.48
N ASN A 717 7.68 1.74 -33.34
CA ASN A 717 8.90 1.97 -34.11
C ASN A 717 8.71 3.02 -35.22
N ASP A 718 7.46 3.32 -35.62
CA ASP A 718 7.09 4.28 -36.66
C ASP A 718 7.30 5.75 -36.21
N ALA A 719 8.30 6.39 -36.81
CA ALA A 719 8.64 7.79 -36.55
C ALA A 719 7.62 8.79 -37.13
N GLU A 720 6.93 8.44 -38.22
CA GLU A 720 5.89 9.28 -38.82
C GLU A 720 4.65 9.29 -37.91
N LEU A 721 4.31 8.14 -37.33
CA LEU A 721 3.24 8.02 -36.35
C LEU A 721 3.50 8.90 -35.12
N TYR A 722 4.74 8.89 -34.61
CA TYR A 722 5.15 9.78 -33.52
C TYR A 722 5.01 11.25 -33.91
N SER A 723 5.46 11.63 -35.10
CA SER A 723 5.37 13.01 -35.59
C SER A 723 3.92 13.51 -35.67
N LYS A 724 2.99 12.66 -36.14
CA LYS A 724 1.54 12.95 -36.17
C LYS A 724 0.96 13.09 -34.77
N ALA A 725 1.31 12.18 -33.85
CA ALA A 725 0.84 12.21 -32.47
C ALA A 725 1.35 13.45 -31.72
N LYS A 726 2.63 13.79 -31.91
CA LYS A 726 3.27 15.00 -31.37
C LYS A 726 2.53 16.26 -31.79
N GLN A 727 2.28 16.42 -33.09
CA GLN A 727 1.53 17.58 -33.60
C GLN A 727 0.11 17.65 -33.02
N SER A 728 -0.58 16.51 -32.97
CA SER A 728 -1.93 16.42 -32.39
C SER A 728 -1.95 16.79 -30.90
N PHE A 729 -1.00 16.29 -30.11
CA PHE A 729 -0.87 16.58 -28.69
C PHE A 729 -0.55 18.06 -28.43
N GLN A 730 0.38 18.66 -29.20
CA GLN A 730 0.71 20.08 -29.11
C GLN A 730 -0.49 20.99 -29.42
N ASN A 731 -1.35 20.58 -30.36
CA ASN A 731 -2.60 21.30 -30.65
C ASN A 731 -3.57 21.26 -29.45
N MET A 732 -3.68 20.13 -28.75
CA MET A 732 -4.48 20.03 -27.52
C MET A 732 -3.93 20.95 -26.41
N LEU A 733 -2.61 20.97 -26.23
CA LEU A 733 -1.95 21.82 -25.23
C LEU A 733 -2.03 23.34 -25.52
N GLN A 734 -2.53 23.74 -26.70
CA GLN A 734 -2.87 25.15 -26.93
C GLN A 734 -3.99 25.66 -26.00
N SER A 735 -4.80 24.75 -25.45
CA SER A 735 -5.85 25.08 -24.47
C SER A 735 -5.35 25.19 -23.02
N LEU A 736 -4.12 24.75 -22.73
CA LEU A 736 -3.58 24.72 -21.37
C LEU A 736 -3.32 26.13 -20.85
N THR A 737 -3.87 26.44 -19.68
CA THR A 737 -3.69 27.71 -18.97
C THR A 737 -3.37 27.47 -17.49
N LEU A 738 -2.68 28.41 -16.83
CA LEU A 738 -2.40 28.33 -15.38
C LEU A 738 -3.50 29.01 -14.54
N LYS A 739 -4.73 28.99 -15.06
CA LYS A 739 -5.92 29.58 -14.42
C LYS A 739 -6.98 28.51 -14.27
N VAL A 740 -7.79 28.62 -13.23
CA VAL A 740 -9.00 27.81 -13.08
C VAL A 740 -10.17 28.50 -13.76
N SER A 741 -10.76 27.87 -14.78
CA SER A 741 -11.94 28.41 -15.47
C SER A 741 -13.24 27.84 -14.88
N LYS A 742 -14.25 28.69 -14.66
CA LYS A 742 -15.60 28.24 -14.22
C LYS A 742 -16.39 27.73 -15.44
N GLY A 743 -16.16 26.49 -15.84
CA GLY A 743 -16.90 25.82 -16.93
C GLY A 743 -18.11 25.02 -16.43
N SER A 744 -19.25 25.12 -17.13
CA SER A 744 -20.48 24.36 -16.86
C SER A 744 -20.33 22.90 -17.26
N GLY A 745 -19.95 22.04 -16.31
CA GLY A 745 -19.79 20.60 -16.53
C GLY A 745 -18.55 20.05 -15.84
N SER A 746 -18.40 20.28 -14.54
CA SER A 746 -17.26 19.82 -13.76
C SER A 746 -17.52 18.40 -13.23
N ALA A 747 -16.63 17.46 -13.57
CA ALA A 747 -16.11 16.56 -12.54
C ALA A 747 -14.96 17.32 -11.89
N SER A 748 -15.29 18.14 -10.89
CA SER A 748 -14.29 18.74 -10.01
C SER A 748 -13.78 17.66 -9.08
N ALA A 749 -12.47 17.53 -8.94
CA ALA A 749 -11.92 16.99 -7.70
C ALA A 749 -12.57 17.77 -6.55
N GLU A 750 -13.14 17.06 -5.58
CA GLU A 750 -13.96 17.63 -4.51
C GLU A 750 -13.29 18.88 -3.91
N SER A 751 -13.90 20.04 -4.15
CA SER A 751 -13.45 21.31 -3.60
C SER A 751 -14.00 21.49 -2.19
N SER A 752 -13.17 21.95 -1.26
CA SER A 752 -13.51 22.40 0.09
C SER A 752 -14.41 23.67 0.16
N GLU A 753 -15.04 24.08 -0.95
CA GLU A 753 -15.91 25.27 -1.04
C GLU A 753 -17.40 24.84 -1.00
N VAL A 754 -18.17 25.32 -0.01
CA VAL A 754 -19.55 24.81 0.24
C VAL A 754 -20.66 25.79 -0.16
N GLY A 755 -20.35 27.04 -0.53
CA GLY A 755 -21.33 27.92 -1.19
C GLY A 755 -21.18 29.41 -0.88
N ALA A 756 -21.96 30.22 -1.60
CA ALA A 756 -22.11 31.66 -1.36
C ALA A 756 -23.24 31.90 -0.37
N VAL A 757 -23.00 32.77 0.62
CA VAL A 757 -23.97 33.08 1.68
C VAL A 757 -25.28 33.63 1.08
N LYS A 758 -26.42 33.02 1.48
CA LYS A 758 -27.77 33.44 1.09
C LYS A 758 -28.43 34.39 2.10
N ASN A 759 -28.11 34.29 3.40
CA ASN A 759 -28.72 35.10 4.45
C ASN A 759 -27.74 36.12 5.06
N GLN A 760 -27.91 37.38 4.65
CA GLN A 760 -26.99 38.46 5.06
C GLN A 760 -27.02 38.76 6.56
N ASN A 761 -28.18 38.65 7.22
CA ASN A 761 -28.29 38.91 8.66
C ASN A 761 -27.58 37.84 9.48
N LEU A 762 -27.69 36.57 9.04
CA LEU A 762 -27.01 35.45 9.68
C LEU A 762 -25.50 35.52 9.43
N TYR A 763 -25.07 35.88 8.22
CA TYR A 763 -23.67 36.15 7.92
C TYR A 763 -23.07 37.28 8.74
N GLN A 764 -23.76 38.41 8.93
CA GLN A 764 -23.22 39.48 9.79
C GLN A 764 -22.97 39.03 11.23
N ARG A 765 -23.71 38.01 11.71
CA ARG A 765 -23.51 37.41 13.04
C ARG A 765 -22.39 36.37 13.07
N LEU A 766 -22.20 35.62 11.98
CA LEU A 766 -21.32 34.46 11.92
C LEU A 766 -20.00 34.71 11.17
N LYS A 767 -19.84 35.86 10.50
CA LYS A 767 -18.63 36.18 9.75
C LYS A 767 -17.40 36.15 10.65
N GLY A 768 -16.35 35.47 10.18
CA GLY A 768 -15.11 35.27 10.92
C GLY A 768 -15.16 34.16 11.97
N GLN A 769 -16.31 33.52 12.18
CA GLN A 769 -16.43 32.37 13.08
C GLN A 769 -16.02 31.08 12.37
N ILE A 770 -15.52 30.15 13.16
CA ILE A 770 -15.47 28.74 12.79
C ILE A 770 -16.77 28.12 13.31
N LEU A 771 -17.55 27.50 12.44
CA LEU A 771 -18.84 26.88 12.75
C LEU A 771 -18.67 25.37 12.83
N LEU A 772 -19.30 24.75 13.82
CA LEU A 772 -19.36 23.30 13.99
C LEU A 772 -20.79 22.84 13.77
N LYS A 773 -21.07 22.05 12.72
CA LYS A 773 -22.40 21.48 12.50
C LYS A 773 -22.64 20.36 13.52
N VAL A 774 -23.28 20.71 14.62
CA VAL A 774 -23.47 19.78 15.76
C VAL A 774 -24.42 18.62 15.43
N GLU A 775 -25.24 18.77 14.38
CA GLU A 775 -26.20 17.76 13.90
C GLU A 775 -25.68 16.96 12.69
N SER A 776 -24.52 17.31 12.13
CA SER A 776 -23.85 16.59 11.03
C SER A 776 -22.42 16.25 11.43
N HIS A 777 -22.26 15.36 12.42
CA HIS A 777 -20.98 14.77 12.81
C HIS A 777 -19.87 15.78 13.23
N GLY A 778 -20.22 17.03 13.58
CA GLY A 778 -19.26 18.04 14.05
C GLY A 778 -18.39 18.65 12.95
N GLU A 779 -18.79 18.55 11.69
CA GLU A 779 -18.13 19.17 10.54
C GLU A 779 -17.81 20.65 10.80
N ALA A 780 -16.56 21.05 10.55
CA ALA A 780 -16.07 22.40 10.80
C ALA A 780 -16.06 23.25 9.52
N TYR A 781 -16.51 24.49 9.61
CA TYR A 781 -16.56 25.43 8.49
C TYR A 781 -16.05 26.80 8.89
N TYR A 782 -15.21 27.44 8.09
CA TYR A 782 -14.80 28.83 8.28
C TYR A 782 -15.69 29.77 7.47
N VAL A 783 -16.33 30.73 8.15
CA VAL A 783 -17.10 31.79 7.48
C VAL A 783 -16.18 32.97 7.22
N HIS A 784 -15.78 33.18 5.98
CA HIS A 784 -14.77 34.20 5.69
C HIS A 784 -15.32 35.64 5.88
N PRO A 785 -14.59 36.52 6.61
CA PRO A 785 -15.12 37.77 7.14
C PRO A 785 -15.44 38.84 6.09
N THR A 786 -14.91 38.72 4.87
CA THR A 786 -15.02 39.77 3.84
C THR A 786 -15.56 39.32 2.49
N ASN A 787 -15.58 38.02 2.18
CA ASN A 787 -15.92 37.53 0.83
C ASN A 787 -17.28 36.82 0.76
N GLY A 788 -17.99 36.69 1.90
CA GLY A 788 -19.32 36.09 1.95
C GLY A 788 -19.36 34.60 1.61
N ARG A 789 -18.28 33.85 1.85
CA ARG A 789 -18.20 32.40 1.58
C ARG A 789 -17.94 31.59 2.84
N THR A 790 -18.37 30.33 2.81
CA THR A 790 -18.02 29.32 3.81
C THR A 790 -17.10 28.27 3.20
N TYR A 791 -16.02 27.98 3.92
CA TYR A 791 -15.03 26.98 3.53
C TYR A 791 -15.13 25.79 4.47
N TYR A 792 -15.25 24.59 3.91
CA TYR A 792 -15.20 23.37 4.68
C TYR A 792 -13.77 23.13 5.14
N LEU A 793 -13.60 22.88 6.43
CA LEU A 793 -12.30 22.70 7.05
C LEU A 793 -11.90 21.21 7.16
N GLY A 794 -12.67 20.29 6.57
CA GLY A 794 -12.24 18.90 6.29
C GLY A 794 -11.46 18.19 7.40
N LYS A 795 -10.40 17.48 7.01
CA LYS A 795 -9.38 16.89 7.92
C LYS A 795 -8.41 17.98 8.38
N PRO A 796 -7.60 17.76 9.44
CA PRO A 796 -6.63 18.75 9.94
C PRO A 796 -5.73 19.39 8.86
N GLU A 797 -5.32 18.59 7.86
CA GLU A 797 -4.49 19.05 6.74
C GLU A 797 -5.27 19.93 5.74
N ASP A 798 -6.51 19.56 5.41
CA ASP A 798 -7.41 20.36 4.56
C ASP A 798 -7.75 21.69 5.25
N ALA A 799 -7.98 21.63 6.56
CA ALA A 799 -8.22 22.79 7.41
C ALA A 799 -7.03 23.75 7.33
N TYR A 800 -5.82 23.24 7.52
CA TYR A 800 -4.59 24.01 7.45
C TYR A 800 -4.37 24.62 6.05
N ALA A 801 -4.65 23.87 4.98
CA ALA A 801 -4.57 24.35 3.60
C ALA A 801 -5.57 25.49 3.34
N VAL A 802 -6.83 25.32 3.73
CA VAL A 802 -7.86 26.37 3.63
C VAL A 802 -7.47 27.59 4.45
N MET A 803 -6.95 27.39 5.67
CA MET A 803 -6.53 28.50 6.52
C MET A 803 -5.36 29.28 5.93
N ARG A 804 -4.37 28.61 5.33
CA ARG A 804 -3.25 29.27 4.60
C ARG A 804 -3.74 29.97 3.34
N GLU A 805 -4.61 29.35 2.55
CA GLU A 805 -5.15 29.94 1.31
C GLU A 805 -6.00 31.18 1.58
N GLN A 806 -6.80 31.16 2.65
CA GLN A 806 -7.66 32.27 3.03
C GLN A 806 -6.96 33.28 3.97
N SER A 807 -5.69 33.07 4.29
CA SER A 807 -4.91 33.99 5.12
C SER A 807 -4.57 35.28 4.38
N ILE A 808 -4.51 36.38 5.12
CA ILE A 808 -3.96 37.64 4.61
C ILE A 808 -2.61 37.93 5.26
N GLY A 809 -1.67 38.50 4.51
CA GLY A 809 -0.35 38.82 5.05
C GLY A 809 -0.39 39.88 6.17
N ILE A 810 0.40 39.69 7.22
CA ILE A 810 0.60 40.67 8.29
C ILE A 810 2.08 40.80 8.66
N ARG A 811 2.49 42.04 8.95
CA ARG A 811 3.86 42.39 9.39
C ARG A 811 4.02 42.21 10.90
N ASN A 812 5.25 42.05 11.38
CA ASN A 812 5.56 41.82 12.80
C ASN A 812 4.94 42.92 13.68
N ALA A 813 5.19 44.18 13.30
CA ALA A 813 4.74 45.35 14.04
C ALA A 813 3.22 45.48 14.15
N ASP A 814 2.46 44.85 13.24
CA ASP A 814 0.99 44.84 13.28
C ASP A 814 0.46 43.60 13.98
N LEU A 815 1.12 42.45 13.80
CA LEU A 815 0.77 41.22 14.50
C LEU A 815 0.92 41.39 16.01
N GLU A 816 2.04 41.96 16.47
CA GLU A 816 2.38 42.22 17.89
C GLU A 816 1.32 43.07 18.62
N LYS A 817 0.59 43.93 17.90
CA LYS A 817 -0.50 44.74 18.46
C LYS A 817 -1.72 43.90 18.87
N ILE A 818 -1.84 42.65 18.42
CA ILE A 818 -2.95 41.75 18.73
C ILE A 818 -2.54 40.85 19.91
N PRO A 819 -3.23 40.88 21.06
CA PRO A 819 -2.88 40.04 22.21
C PRO A 819 -2.80 38.55 21.84
N ILE A 820 -1.83 37.84 22.38
CA ILE A 820 -1.64 36.40 22.12
C ILE A 820 -2.53 35.54 23.03
N GLY A 821 -3.03 34.44 22.50
CA GLY A 821 -3.72 33.40 23.24
C GLY A 821 -2.82 32.17 23.37
N LEU A 822 -2.45 31.81 24.59
CA LEU A 822 -1.76 30.56 24.89
C LEU A 822 -2.79 29.48 25.14
N ARG A 823 -2.89 28.50 24.24
CA ARG A 823 -3.81 27.38 24.39
C ARG A 823 -3.38 26.19 23.54
N GLU A 824 -3.26 25.02 24.18
CA GLU A 824 -3.03 23.71 23.55
C GLU A 824 -1.88 23.74 22.53
N LEU A 825 -0.73 24.30 22.94
CA LEU A 825 0.52 24.24 22.18
C LEU A 825 1.04 22.81 22.28
N SER A 826 0.96 22.04 21.19
CA SER A 826 1.57 20.71 21.17
C SER A 826 2.95 20.75 20.50
N GLY A 827 3.72 19.66 20.57
CA GLY A 827 5.08 19.58 20.02
C GLY A 827 6.17 19.41 21.07
N SER A 828 7.41 19.32 20.61
CA SER A 828 8.58 19.35 21.50
C SER A 828 8.65 20.70 22.21
N ASP A 829 9.06 20.66 23.47
CA ASP A 829 9.37 21.80 24.33
C ASP A 829 10.76 21.48 24.90
N GLN A 830 11.79 22.05 24.27
CA GLN A 830 13.18 21.63 24.47
C GLN A 830 13.76 22.11 25.81
N ASP A 831 13.34 23.27 26.32
CA ASP A 831 13.79 23.77 27.61
C ASP A 831 12.81 23.50 28.76
N GLY A 832 11.54 23.23 28.48
CA GLY A 832 10.51 22.87 29.46
C GLY A 832 9.90 24.07 30.16
N ASP A 833 9.71 25.20 29.47
CA ASP A 833 9.05 26.41 29.99
C ASP A 833 7.53 26.43 29.70
N GLY A 834 7.03 25.47 28.90
CA GLY A 834 5.62 25.34 28.54
C GLY A 834 5.23 25.95 27.19
N LEU A 835 6.19 26.47 26.43
CA LEU A 835 6.04 26.82 25.02
C LEU A 835 6.62 25.68 24.16
N SER A 836 6.00 25.38 23.02
CA SER A 836 6.60 24.41 22.09
C SER A 836 7.62 25.08 21.19
N ASP A 837 8.67 24.37 20.78
CA ASP A 837 9.75 24.90 19.93
C ASP A 837 9.20 25.64 18.70
N SER A 838 8.13 25.10 18.10
CA SER A 838 7.46 25.69 16.93
C SER A 838 6.72 27.00 17.23
N PHE A 839 6.23 27.14 18.45
CA PHE A 839 5.59 28.36 18.93
C PHE A 839 6.64 29.40 19.31
N GLU A 840 7.73 28.97 19.94
CA GLU A 840 8.89 29.81 20.27
C GLU A 840 9.54 30.41 19.03
N ASP A 841 9.73 29.61 17.99
CA ASP A 841 10.16 30.10 16.67
C ASP A 841 9.20 31.19 16.13
N ALA A 842 7.89 31.05 16.40
CA ALA A 842 6.85 31.98 15.91
C ALA A 842 6.74 33.28 16.72
N VAL A 843 7.08 33.26 18.02
CA VAL A 843 7.11 34.45 18.88
C VAL A 843 8.52 35.07 18.97
N GLY A 844 9.53 34.33 18.50
CA GLY A 844 10.94 34.73 18.44
C GLY A 844 11.68 34.61 19.77
N THR A 845 11.33 33.62 20.60
CA THR A 845 12.06 33.23 21.83
C THR A 845 13.09 32.14 21.52
N ASP A 846 14.06 31.93 22.41
CA ASP A 846 15.10 30.92 22.26
C ASP A 846 14.65 29.60 22.90
N LYS A 847 14.30 28.62 22.07
CA LYS A 847 13.86 27.27 22.46
C LYS A 847 14.78 26.46 23.36
N THR A 848 15.99 26.95 23.61
CA THR A 848 16.95 26.29 24.50
C THR A 848 17.09 26.98 25.85
N LEU A 849 16.41 28.11 26.05
CA LEU A 849 16.49 28.98 27.22
C LEU A 849 15.10 29.36 27.72
N LYS A 850 14.75 28.85 28.91
CA LYS A 850 13.46 29.17 29.56
C LYS A 850 13.15 30.66 29.70
N ASP A 851 14.19 31.49 29.76
CA ASP A 851 14.13 32.94 29.98
C ASP A 851 15.03 33.57 28.91
N THR A 852 14.42 33.98 27.80
CA THR A 852 15.13 34.46 26.61
C THR A 852 15.81 35.81 26.87
N ASP A 853 15.20 36.70 27.64
CA ASP A 853 15.72 38.05 27.87
C ASP A 853 16.53 38.21 29.17
N GLY A 854 16.53 37.17 30.00
CA GLY A 854 17.35 37.02 31.20
C GLY A 854 16.88 37.87 32.37
N ASP A 855 15.61 38.26 32.41
CA ASP A 855 15.06 39.13 33.46
C ASP A 855 14.53 38.39 34.70
N GLY A 856 14.57 37.05 34.67
CA GLY A 856 14.25 36.15 35.78
C GLY A 856 12.84 35.57 35.75
N TYR A 857 12.08 35.78 34.68
CA TYR A 857 10.78 35.14 34.43
C TYR A 857 10.87 34.23 33.19
N ASP A 858 10.16 33.11 33.19
CA ASP A 858 10.14 32.25 32.02
C ASP A 858 9.24 32.79 30.90
N ASP A 859 9.60 32.55 29.64
CA ASP A 859 8.95 33.14 28.46
C ASP A 859 7.47 32.77 28.40
N GLY A 860 7.14 31.51 28.73
CA GLY A 860 5.78 31.02 28.89
C GLY A 860 4.94 31.82 29.90
N THR A 861 5.46 32.07 31.11
CA THR A 861 4.79 32.84 32.17
C THR A 861 4.62 34.29 31.77
N GLU A 862 5.61 34.86 31.10
CA GLU A 862 5.55 36.23 30.61
C GLU A 862 4.45 36.40 29.58
N LEU A 863 4.40 35.53 28.56
CA LEU A 863 3.34 35.56 27.56
C LEU A 863 1.95 35.31 28.17
N ALA A 864 1.84 34.41 29.15
CA ALA A 864 0.59 34.16 29.87
C ALA A 864 0.11 35.40 30.66
N SER A 865 1.06 36.17 31.17
CA SER A 865 0.85 37.37 31.97
C SER A 865 0.80 38.67 31.15
N GLY A 866 1.04 38.59 29.83
CA GLY A 866 1.02 39.72 28.90
C GLY A 866 2.28 40.60 28.95
N TYR A 867 3.41 40.03 29.37
CA TYR A 867 4.74 40.62 29.30
C TYR A 867 5.46 40.24 27.99
N ASN A 868 6.59 40.88 27.72
CA ASN A 868 7.33 40.71 26.48
C ASN A 868 8.59 39.87 26.74
N PRO A 869 8.64 38.61 26.28
CA PRO A 869 9.73 37.67 26.59
C PRO A 869 11.04 37.93 25.84
N ARG A 870 11.19 39.13 25.29
CA ARG A 870 12.34 39.55 24.47
C ARG A 870 12.83 40.94 24.87
N GLY A 871 12.39 41.43 26.02
CA GLY A 871 12.79 42.73 26.54
C GLY A 871 11.77 43.31 27.51
N SER A 872 12.27 44.17 28.40
CA SER A 872 11.54 44.69 29.56
C SER A 872 10.08 45.17 29.33
N GLY A 873 9.18 44.70 30.19
CA GLY A 873 7.86 45.31 30.41
C GLY A 873 6.69 44.61 29.69
N LYS A 874 5.52 45.25 29.68
CA LYS A 874 4.30 44.67 29.10
C LYS A 874 4.34 44.67 27.57
N ALA A 875 3.79 43.62 26.96
CA ALA A 875 3.60 43.54 25.52
C ALA A 875 2.74 44.71 25.00
N VAL A 876 3.20 45.39 23.95
CA VAL A 876 2.55 46.57 23.37
C VAL A 876 1.35 46.14 22.52
N THR A 877 0.19 45.96 23.15
CA THR A 877 -1.05 45.56 22.48
C THR A 877 -1.99 46.75 22.24
N ASN A 878 -2.83 46.66 21.21
CA ASN A 878 -3.84 47.66 20.87
C ASN A 878 -5.21 46.98 20.72
N ALA A 879 -6.07 47.14 21.73
CA ALA A 879 -7.38 46.51 21.77
C ALA A 879 -8.31 46.94 20.62
N SER A 880 -8.24 48.20 20.18
CA SER A 880 -9.04 48.69 19.05
C SER A 880 -8.57 48.08 17.73
N PHE A 881 -7.26 47.93 17.55
CA PHE A 881 -6.68 47.25 16.40
C PHE A 881 -7.05 45.77 16.39
N ALA A 882 -6.84 45.05 17.49
CA ALA A 882 -7.23 43.64 17.63
C ALA A 882 -8.72 43.41 17.31
N LYS A 883 -9.60 44.30 17.78
CA LYS A 883 -11.04 44.26 17.49
C LYS A 883 -11.36 44.41 16.00
N MET A 884 -10.58 45.18 15.24
CA MET A 884 -10.74 45.30 13.78
C MET A 884 -10.30 44.05 13.02
N GLN A 885 -9.50 43.18 13.65
CA GLN A 885 -8.98 41.96 13.02
C GLN A 885 -9.78 40.69 13.36
N ARG A 886 -10.90 40.80 14.09
CA ARG A 886 -11.72 39.65 14.49
C ARG A 886 -12.05 38.73 13.32
N GLY A 887 -11.80 37.45 13.52
CA GLY A 887 -12.15 36.37 12.62
C GLY A 887 -11.30 36.29 11.37
N LYS A 888 -10.22 37.08 11.27
CA LYS A 888 -9.25 36.97 10.19
C LYS A 888 -8.21 35.91 10.54
N ILE A 889 -7.71 35.26 9.49
CA ILE A 889 -6.53 34.41 9.56
C ILE A 889 -5.40 35.19 8.90
N PHE A 890 -4.27 35.27 9.58
CA PHE A 890 -3.09 35.96 9.09
C PHE A 890 -1.98 34.99 8.77
N LEU A 891 -1.27 35.28 7.68
CA LEU A 891 0.03 34.71 7.40
C LEU A 891 1.08 35.72 7.81
N HIS A 892 2.02 35.30 8.64
CA HIS A 892 3.12 36.13 9.10
C HIS A 892 4.17 36.22 7.98
N VAL A 893 4.20 37.35 7.26
CA VAL A 893 4.96 37.46 5.99
C VAL A 893 6.43 37.89 6.16
N GLU A 894 6.82 38.30 7.35
CA GLU A 894 8.17 38.76 7.70
C GLU A 894 8.94 37.72 8.55
N SER A 895 8.41 36.49 8.66
CA SER A 895 8.99 35.33 9.35
C SER A 895 8.79 34.06 8.48
N HIS A 896 8.75 32.86 9.06
CA HIS A 896 8.67 31.57 8.35
C HIS A 896 7.29 31.24 7.76
N GLY A 897 6.35 32.19 7.71
CA GLY A 897 5.03 32.00 7.11
C GLY A 897 4.04 31.34 8.06
N GLU A 898 4.14 31.67 9.35
CA GLU A 898 3.32 31.21 10.46
C GLU A 898 1.87 31.70 10.32
N ALA A 899 0.90 30.83 10.56
CA ALA A 899 -0.52 31.16 10.47
C ALA A 899 -1.13 31.51 11.84
N TRP A 900 -1.96 32.54 11.91
CA TRP A 900 -2.57 33.03 13.15
C TRP A 900 -4.06 33.31 12.98
N TYR A 901 -4.92 32.77 13.84
CA TYR A 901 -6.36 33.07 13.86
C TYR A 901 -6.71 34.09 14.95
N VAL A 902 -7.38 35.18 14.60
CA VAL A 902 -7.90 36.13 15.59
C VAL A 902 -9.31 35.73 15.98
N ASN A 903 -9.47 35.19 17.17
CA ASN A 903 -10.75 34.72 17.66
C ASN A 903 -11.74 35.89 17.88
N PRO A 904 -12.93 35.88 17.26
CA PRO A 904 -13.92 36.94 17.42
C PRO A 904 -14.44 37.15 18.85
N SER A 905 -14.37 36.11 19.70
CA SER A 905 -14.94 36.14 21.06
C SER A 905 -14.04 36.86 22.08
N ASP A 906 -12.71 36.72 21.99
CA ASP A 906 -11.75 37.30 22.94
C ASP A 906 -10.79 38.33 22.33
N ASN A 907 -10.74 38.47 21.00
CA ASN A 907 -9.80 39.33 20.25
C ASN A 907 -8.33 38.91 20.34
N LYS A 908 -8.04 37.69 20.79
CA LYS A 908 -6.68 37.17 20.85
C LYS A 908 -6.31 36.47 19.55
N ARG A 909 -5.03 36.51 19.20
CA ARG A 909 -4.46 35.71 18.12
C ARG A 909 -4.00 34.36 18.66
N TYR A 910 -4.36 33.29 17.97
CA TYR A 910 -3.99 31.92 18.28
C TYR A 910 -3.12 31.36 17.17
N PHE A 911 -2.02 30.72 17.56
CA PHE A 911 -1.05 30.15 16.62
C PHE A 911 -1.59 28.87 16.00
N LEU A 912 -1.65 28.80 14.68
CA LEU A 912 -2.18 27.65 13.92
C LEU A 912 -1.06 26.72 13.43
N GLY A 913 0.14 26.80 14.02
CA GLY A 913 1.41 26.31 13.49
C GLY A 913 1.37 24.97 12.76
N ARG A 914 0.87 23.92 13.42
CA ARG A 914 0.73 22.58 12.81
C ARG A 914 -0.74 22.23 12.61
N ALA A 915 -1.00 21.28 11.71
CA ALA A 915 -2.36 20.81 11.43
C ALA A 915 -3.12 20.38 12.71
N ALA A 916 -2.43 19.75 13.65
CA ALA A 916 -2.99 19.36 14.95
C ALA A 916 -3.36 20.55 15.86
N ASP A 917 -2.49 21.58 15.92
CA ASP A 917 -2.73 22.79 16.72
C ASP A 917 -3.91 23.58 16.15
N ALA A 918 -3.91 23.75 14.82
CA ALA A 918 -4.99 24.41 14.08
C ALA A 918 -6.33 23.69 14.32
N TYR A 919 -6.37 22.36 14.20
CA TYR A 919 -7.58 21.57 14.42
C TYR A 919 -8.12 21.69 15.85
N THR A 920 -7.23 21.68 16.84
CA THR A 920 -7.60 21.80 18.26
C THR A 920 -8.17 23.19 18.56
N ILE A 921 -7.53 24.24 18.05
CA ILE A 921 -8.01 25.62 18.14
C ILE A 921 -9.39 25.76 17.48
N MET A 922 -9.58 25.16 16.30
CA MET A 922 -10.87 25.16 15.58
C MET A 922 -12.00 24.53 16.38
N ARG A 923 -11.74 23.39 17.04
CA ARG A 923 -12.76 22.72 17.86
C ARG A 923 -13.04 23.47 19.15
N ALA A 924 -12.01 24.02 19.80
CA ALA A 924 -12.15 24.72 21.07
C ALA A 924 -12.84 26.09 20.93
N LEU A 925 -12.58 26.79 19.82
CA LEU A 925 -13.11 28.13 19.55
C LEU A 925 -14.34 28.11 18.63
N GLY A 926 -14.67 26.95 18.07
CA GLY A 926 -15.78 26.78 17.13
C GLY A 926 -17.15 26.98 17.78
N LEU A 927 -18.04 27.65 17.05
CA LEU A 927 -19.42 27.89 17.45
C LEU A 927 -20.33 26.80 16.86
N GLY A 928 -21.09 26.11 17.72
CA GLY A 928 -22.08 25.13 17.25
C GLY A 928 -23.19 25.79 16.41
N ILE A 929 -23.56 25.15 15.30
CA ILE A 929 -24.68 25.57 14.43
C ILE A 929 -25.58 24.37 14.09
N SER A 930 -26.89 24.59 14.07
CA SER A 930 -27.87 23.59 13.61
C SER A 930 -27.80 23.45 12.08
N ASN A 931 -28.19 22.29 11.54
CA ASN A 931 -28.22 22.08 10.09
C ASN A 931 -29.17 23.07 9.42
N LYS A 932 -30.31 23.34 10.05
CA LYS A 932 -31.30 24.33 9.58
C LYS A 932 -30.70 25.74 9.45
N ASP A 933 -29.94 26.19 10.45
CA ASP A 933 -29.34 27.52 10.42
C ASP A 933 -28.15 27.59 9.47
N PHE A 934 -27.39 26.49 9.33
CA PHE A 934 -26.31 26.39 8.35
C PHE A 934 -26.85 26.40 6.91
N ASP A 935 -27.92 25.67 6.63
CA ASP A 935 -28.60 25.65 5.33
C ASP A 935 -29.30 26.98 5.03
N ALA A 936 -29.64 27.77 6.06
CA ALA A 936 -30.13 29.13 5.88
C ALA A 936 -28.99 30.13 5.63
N LEU A 937 -27.77 29.84 6.10
CA LEU A 937 -26.58 30.65 5.84
C LEU A 937 -26.13 30.51 4.39
N ASN A 938 -26.11 29.28 3.86
CA ASN A 938 -25.59 28.90 2.54
C ASN A 938 -26.66 28.62 1.49
#